data_AF-A0A1H0AI16-F1
#
_entry.id   AF-A0A1H0AI16-F1
#
_cell.length_a   1.000
_cell.length_b   1.000
_cell.length_c   1.000
_cell.angle_alpha   90.00
_cell.angle_beta   90.00
_cell.angle_gamma   90.00
#
_symmetry.space_group_name_H-M   'P 1'
#
loop_
_entity.id
_entity.type
_entity.pdbx_description
1 polymer ?
#
loop_
_entity_poly.entity_id
_entity_poly.type
_entity_poly.pdbx_seq_one_letter_code
_entity_poly.pdbx_strand_id
1 'polypeptide(L)'
;MTTYFNEVESIKSRLGQDDKRTLKVLADRYIGANPPVPFTFRAFNRAGILQNEEGLFDLNLGRKFPEAKPGQFAYAYGLAWSDGERNLDVLIRCLGPIQFYFNDELAYRSNVIDEIKPGATVKLNLNFVKGWNRLFIKAKNTAAGFGCLFGSDEAKVRILNVLSPFAERQGQAGWVYSAPSDFDVYEGSPLPVALSSEKDHNLSWLPTGDWSEDEQTTPVCERLFGLQPGKKTYAWTQLNAVNIGENPCVLEGTTTGPLTVWVDGHQVLDLMKEGSFQVEVPLSYGKHDLLLRSVCENSSWGFTVNAHVGGQLVPLSSPVNAHGSVEPWLYLGPLDTDVAIDYEDLVTTNRVYKNTYWRLDRPETWIRPFYENAMLSNKWTVGNVTNYARWDYPLGVTIYGLLQAGRLLERSDITSYALEHVQSCTDMFEYSLWDREQYGFPAINQQLVMMKMLDNCGSFGSAMLEAYKEDEDPGYLPIAERIAGFMLRQLERKEDGAFYRVCTDEYSENTMWADDLYMSTPFLCRYAGVTGSSEALDEAAKQFLLFRKYLFMPEQRIMSHVFDFKYDIPTGIPWGRGNGWTLFSLTEVLEALPAEHVNRPELIHFFNELCVGYADLQAESGLWHQVLNDPDAYQEASCTAMFAYSFARGVRFGWLREPQRFIQAALKAWDGLTRYAIDGQGNVHGVCSGSRYAFTADYYKKDLLTVTNDNHGVGIMMLAGTEIVKMKRWLEEL
;
A
#
# COMPACT_ATOMS: atom_id res chain seq x y z
N MET A 1 -2.31 -28.97 24.11
CA MET A 1 -1.43 -27.77 24.11
C MET A 1 -0.98 -27.56 22.68
N THR A 2 -1.17 -26.37 22.12
CA THR A 2 -0.69 -26.03 20.76
C THR A 2 0.81 -25.74 20.84
N THR A 3 1.62 -26.48 20.08
CA THR A 3 3.07 -26.25 19.94
C THR A 3 3.39 -25.95 18.49
N TYR A 4 3.89 -24.75 18.22
CA TYR A 4 4.22 -24.29 16.87
C TYR A 4 5.60 -24.73 16.39
N PHE A 5 6.52 -24.90 17.33
CA PHE A 5 7.89 -25.37 17.13
C PHE A 5 8.36 -26.08 18.41
N ASN A 6 9.52 -26.73 18.38
CA ASN A 6 10.06 -27.41 19.57
C ASN A 6 10.54 -26.39 20.61
N GLU A 7 10.29 -26.58 21.91
CA GLU A 7 10.69 -25.62 22.95
C GLU A 7 12.20 -25.28 22.94
N VAL A 8 13.07 -26.20 22.50
CA VAL A 8 14.52 -25.94 22.33
C VAL A 8 14.80 -24.87 21.25
N GLU A 9 13.89 -24.69 20.30
CA GLU A 9 13.95 -23.68 19.25
C GLU A 9 13.40 -22.32 19.71
N SER A 10 12.75 -22.23 20.88
CA SER A 10 12.13 -21.00 21.39
C SER A 10 13.14 -19.88 21.66
N ILE A 11 12.70 -18.63 21.57
CA ILE A 11 13.53 -17.50 22.01
C ILE A 11 13.81 -17.59 23.52
N LYS A 12 12.87 -18.16 24.29
CA LYS A 12 13.03 -18.41 25.73
C LYS A 12 14.21 -19.32 26.04
N SER A 13 14.39 -20.41 25.29
CA SER A 13 15.53 -21.33 25.50
C SER A 13 16.87 -20.66 25.19
N ARG A 14 16.87 -19.69 24.27
CA ARG A 14 18.07 -18.97 23.81
C ARG A 14 18.45 -17.80 24.72
N LEU A 15 17.47 -17.02 25.17
CA LEU A 15 17.68 -15.74 25.86
C LEU A 15 17.19 -15.72 27.31
N GLY A 16 16.49 -16.76 27.77
CA GLY A 16 15.92 -16.80 29.11
C GLY A 16 14.90 -15.68 29.34
N GLN A 17 15.07 -14.90 30.40
CA GLN A 17 14.18 -13.79 30.77
C GLN A 17 14.67 -12.41 30.26
N ASP A 18 15.57 -12.38 29.28
CA ASP A 18 16.04 -11.12 28.68
C ASP A 18 15.02 -10.58 27.65
N ASP A 19 13.99 -9.92 28.19
CA ASP A 19 12.88 -9.38 27.41
C ASP A 19 13.33 -8.28 26.43
N LYS A 20 14.31 -7.44 26.82
CA LYS A 20 14.86 -6.40 25.94
C LYS A 20 15.55 -7.02 24.73
N ARG A 21 16.36 -8.05 24.95
CA ARG A 21 17.05 -8.73 23.85
C ARG A 21 16.08 -9.52 22.97
N THR A 22 15.00 -10.05 23.54
CA THR A 22 13.89 -10.62 22.77
C THR A 22 13.24 -9.59 21.85
N LEU A 23 12.93 -8.39 22.35
CA LEU A 23 12.39 -7.28 21.54
C LEU A 23 13.35 -6.86 20.42
N LYS A 24 14.64 -6.79 20.72
CA LYS A 24 15.67 -6.49 19.71
C LYS A 24 15.64 -7.51 18.57
N VAL A 25 15.57 -8.80 18.88
CA VAL A 25 15.55 -9.88 17.88
C VAL A 25 14.28 -9.81 17.03
N LEU A 26 13.11 -9.54 17.62
CA LEU A 26 11.86 -9.34 16.87
C LEU A 26 11.94 -8.18 15.88
N ALA A 27 12.42 -7.02 16.34
CA ALA A 27 12.53 -5.82 15.49
C ALA A 27 13.54 -6.02 14.37
N ASP A 28 14.75 -6.51 14.68
CA ASP A 28 15.79 -6.77 13.68
C ASP A 28 15.32 -7.82 12.65
N ARG A 29 14.57 -8.85 13.09
CA ARG A 29 14.01 -9.88 12.19
C ARG A 29 13.00 -9.30 11.20
N TYR A 30 12.10 -8.42 11.67
CA TYR A 30 11.11 -7.77 10.82
C TYR A 30 11.76 -6.83 9.81
N ILE A 31 12.68 -5.95 10.27
CA ILE A 31 13.39 -5.00 9.40
C ILE A 31 14.21 -5.75 8.34
N GLY A 32 14.92 -6.81 8.74
CA GLY A 32 15.68 -7.64 7.80
C GLY A 32 14.82 -8.37 6.77
N ALA A 33 13.56 -8.68 7.07
CA ALA A 33 12.61 -9.26 6.14
C ALA A 33 11.98 -8.22 5.19
N ASN A 34 11.96 -6.96 5.59
CA ASN A 34 11.26 -5.87 4.90
C ASN A 34 12.23 -4.70 4.65
N PRO A 35 13.28 -4.89 3.82
CA PRO A 35 14.26 -3.83 3.57
C PRO A 35 13.60 -2.58 2.94
N PRO A 36 14.18 -1.38 3.17
CA PRO A 36 13.68 -0.11 2.65
C PRO A 36 13.91 0.04 1.14
N VAL A 37 13.24 -0.80 0.35
CA VAL A 37 13.29 -0.75 -1.11
C VAL A 37 12.24 0.25 -1.59
N PRO A 38 12.62 1.26 -2.41
CA PRO A 38 11.70 2.28 -2.89
C PRO A 38 10.69 1.72 -3.89
N PHE A 39 9.69 2.53 -4.26
CA PHE A 39 8.73 2.20 -5.32
C PHE A 39 9.46 1.94 -6.65
N THR A 40 8.95 0.99 -7.42
CA THR A 40 9.41 0.77 -8.79
C THR A 40 8.75 1.79 -9.71
N PHE A 41 9.53 2.68 -10.32
CA PHE A 41 9.04 3.55 -11.38
C PHE A 41 9.01 2.79 -12.71
N ARG A 42 7.93 2.96 -13.46
CA ARG A 42 7.75 2.37 -14.80
C ARG A 42 7.23 3.40 -15.77
N ALA A 43 7.64 3.30 -17.02
CA ALA A 43 6.98 3.97 -18.13
C ALA A 43 5.52 3.48 -18.20
N PHE A 44 4.58 4.41 -18.35
CA PHE A 44 3.16 4.11 -18.47
C PHE A 44 2.52 5.01 -19.52
N ASN A 45 1.92 4.40 -20.54
CA ASN A 45 1.29 5.13 -21.64
C ASN A 45 -0.21 5.32 -21.35
N ARG A 46 -0.64 6.58 -21.25
CA ARG A 46 -2.00 6.99 -20.86
C ARG A 46 -3.05 6.62 -21.92
N ALA A 47 -2.66 6.48 -23.19
CA ALA A 47 -3.55 6.01 -24.24
C ALA A 47 -3.83 4.50 -24.17
N GLY A 48 -3.12 3.77 -23.30
CA GLY A 48 -3.27 2.34 -23.08
C GLY A 48 -4.59 1.92 -22.40
N ILE A 49 -4.56 0.74 -21.77
CA ILE A 49 -5.67 0.19 -21.00
C ILE A 49 -5.57 0.66 -19.56
N LEU A 50 -6.53 1.49 -19.15
CA LEU A 50 -6.62 2.06 -17.79
C LEU A 50 -7.48 1.18 -16.89
N GLN A 51 -7.48 1.46 -15.59
CA GLN A 51 -8.34 0.77 -14.63
C GLN A 51 -9.55 1.64 -14.26
N ASN A 52 -10.64 1.02 -13.84
CA ASN A 52 -11.77 1.71 -13.22
C ASN A 52 -11.58 1.83 -11.68
N GLU A 53 -12.53 2.45 -10.98
CA GLU A 53 -12.48 2.62 -9.52
C GLU A 53 -12.55 1.30 -8.72
N GLU A 54 -12.88 0.19 -9.37
CA GLU A 54 -12.84 -1.15 -8.77
C GLU A 54 -11.48 -1.83 -8.97
N GLY A 55 -10.56 -1.21 -9.72
CA GLY A 55 -9.26 -1.77 -10.07
C GLY A 55 -9.31 -2.74 -11.26
N LEU A 56 -10.41 -2.79 -12.00
CA LEU A 56 -10.52 -3.61 -13.22
C LEU A 56 -9.99 -2.84 -14.43
N PHE A 57 -9.07 -3.45 -15.19
CA PHE A 57 -8.61 -2.97 -16.49
C PHE A 57 -9.78 -2.90 -17.48
N ASP A 58 -10.01 -1.70 -18.05
CA ASP A 58 -11.06 -1.42 -19.03
C ASP A 58 -10.62 -1.80 -20.45
N LEU A 59 -10.72 -3.10 -20.75
CA LEU A 59 -10.49 -3.67 -22.08
C LEU A 59 -11.74 -3.55 -22.96
N ASN A 60 -12.47 -2.43 -22.88
CA ASN A 60 -13.58 -2.13 -23.80
C ASN A 60 -13.04 -1.72 -25.17
N LEU A 61 -12.79 -2.72 -26.01
CA LEU A 61 -12.26 -2.55 -27.35
C LEU A 61 -13.27 -1.88 -28.29
N GLY A 62 -14.57 -1.98 -28.01
CA GLY A 62 -15.61 -1.25 -28.74
C GLY A 62 -15.50 0.27 -28.56
N ARG A 63 -15.16 0.72 -27.35
CA ARG A 63 -14.88 2.14 -27.09
C ARG A 63 -13.57 2.59 -27.74
N LYS A 64 -12.54 1.74 -27.75
CA LYS A 64 -11.25 2.04 -28.41
C LYS A 64 -11.36 2.04 -29.94
N PHE A 65 -12.23 1.21 -30.51
CA PHE A 65 -12.44 1.05 -31.94
C PHE A 65 -13.94 1.11 -32.30
N PRO A 66 -14.56 2.31 -32.26
CA PRO A 66 -15.98 2.46 -32.57
C PRO A 66 -16.33 2.05 -34.01
N GLU A 67 -15.35 2.08 -34.92
CA GLU A 67 -15.47 1.69 -36.32
C GLU A 67 -15.28 0.17 -36.57
N ALA A 68 -15.03 -0.61 -35.52
CA ALA A 68 -14.86 -2.06 -35.66
C ALA A 68 -16.15 -2.71 -36.21
N LYS A 69 -16.01 -3.60 -37.18
CA LYS A 69 -17.12 -4.29 -37.83
C LYS A 69 -17.48 -5.57 -37.07
N PRO A 70 -18.77 -5.97 -37.02
CA PRO A 70 -19.16 -7.25 -36.46
C PRO A 70 -18.38 -8.41 -37.12
N GLY A 71 -17.86 -9.31 -36.30
CA GLY A 71 -17.04 -10.44 -36.74
C GLY A 71 -15.53 -10.23 -36.62
N GLN A 72 -15.06 -8.98 -36.54
CA GLN A 72 -13.63 -8.69 -36.37
C GLN A 72 -13.10 -9.13 -35.00
N PHE A 73 -11.80 -9.41 -34.94
CA PHE A 73 -11.10 -9.84 -33.74
C PHE A 73 -10.09 -8.79 -33.29
N ALA A 74 -9.91 -8.64 -31.99
CA ALA A 74 -8.77 -7.94 -31.44
C ALA A 74 -8.26 -8.67 -30.20
N TYR A 75 -7.00 -8.40 -29.87
CA TYR A 75 -6.26 -9.12 -28.84
C TYR A 75 -5.73 -8.15 -27.80
N ALA A 76 -5.63 -8.61 -26.56
CA ALA A 76 -4.91 -7.92 -25.50
C ALA A 76 -3.92 -8.90 -24.85
N TYR A 77 -2.71 -8.43 -24.61
CA TYR A 77 -1.63 -9.25 -24.07
C TYR A 77 -0.90 -8.52 -22.96
N GLY A 78 -0.52 -9.26 -21.92
CA GLY A 78 0.22 -8.71 -20.79
C GLY A 78 0.93 -9.80 -20.00
N LEU A 79 1.91 -9.37 -19.21
CA LEU A 79 2.66 -10.21 -18.28
C LEU A 79 2.40 -9.79 -16.84
N ALA A 80 2.36 -10.77 -15.95
CA ALA A 80 2.31 -10.55 -14.52
C ALA A 80 3.40 -11.39 -13.83
N TRP A 81 4.26 -10.72 -13.08
CA TRP A 81 5.28 -11.38 -12.26
C TRP A 81 4.68 -11.98 -11.00
N SER A 82 5.23 -13.11 -10.55
CA SER A 82 4.97 -13.69 -9.24
C SER A 82 6.27 -14.18 -8.61
N ASP A 83 6.55 -13.77 -7.36
CA ASP A 83 7.79 -14.17 -6.67
C ASP A 83 7.80 -15.63 -6.19
N GLY A 84 6.63 -16.26 -6.20
CA GLY A 84 6.40 -17.64 -5.82
C GLY A 84 5.10 -18.17 -6.41
N GLU A 85 4.79 -19.42 -6.09
CA GLU A 85 3.48 -19.98 -6.39
C GLU A 85 2.42 -19.29 -5.52
N ARG A 86 1.35 -18.79 -6.15
CA ARG A 86 0.25 -18.16 -5.42
C ARG A 86 -1.06 -18.30 -6.17
N ASN A 87 -2.13 -18.25 -5.40
CA ASN A 87 -3.48 -18.31 -5.91
C ASN A 87 -4.11 -16.92 -5.90
N LEU A 88 -4.60 -16.46 -7.05
CA LEU A 88 -5.25 -15.17 -7.20
C LEU A 88 -6.61 -15.33 -7.89
N ASP A 89 -7.64 -14.84 -7.23
CA ASP A 89 -8.95 -14.69 -7.85
C ASP A 89 -8.97 -13.45 -8.76
N VAL A 90 -9.41 -13.63 -10.00
CA VAL A 90 -9.62 -12.54 -10.96
C VAL A 90 -11.09 -12.45 -11.35
N LEU A 91 -11.53 -11.24 -11.64
CA LEU A 91 -12.88 -10.90 -12.10
C LEU A 91 -12.83 -10.58 -13.59
N ILE A 92 -13.77 -11.15 -14.34
CA ILE A 92 -14.00 -10.88 -15.76
C ILE A 92 -15.45 -10.43 -15.94
N ARG A 93 -15.67 -9.26 -16.53
CA ARG A 93 -16.99 -8.79 -16.96
C ARG A 93 -17.00 -8.68 -18.47
N CYS A 94 -17.69 -9.61 -19.14
CA CYS A 94 -17.70 -9.64 -20.59
C CYS A 94 -18.52 -8.48 -21.16
N LEU A 95 -18.00 -7.83 -22.20
CA LEU A 95 -18.71 -6.82 -23.00
C LEU A 95 -19.07 -7.37 -24.39
N GLY A 96 -18.69 -8.62 -24.66
CA GLY A 96 -18.87 -9.35 -25.90
C GLY A 96 -18.15 -10.69 -25.81
N PRO A 97 -18.14 -11.50 -26.88
CA PRO A 97 -17.49 -12.80 -26.85
C PRO A 97 -15.97 -12.69 -26.65
N ILE A 98 -15.45 -13.43 -25.67
CA ILE A 98 -14.02 -13.51 -25.39
C ILE A 98 -13.53 -14.95 -25.14
N GLN A 99 -12.24 -15.14 -25.37
CA GLN A 99 -11.45 -16.27 -24.89
C GLN A 99 -10.28 -15.71 -24.08
N PHE A 100 -10.11 -16.19 -22.85
CA PHE A 100 -9.01 -15.82 -21.98
C PHE A 100 -8.07 -17.01 -21.81
N TYR A 101 -6.80 -16.77 -22.12
CA TYR A 101 -5.71 -17.72 -21.99
C TYR A 101 -4.79 -17.28 -20.86
N PHE A 102 -4.49 -18.23 -19.96
CA PHE A 102 -3.56 -18.06 -18.87
C PHE A 102 -2.41 -19.05 -19.07
N ASN A 103 -1.18 -18.56 -19.22
CA ASN A 103 -0.01 -19.39 -19.50
C ASN A 103 -0.18 -20.35 -20.71
N ASP A 104 -0.75 -19.85 -21.80
CA ASP A 104 -1.14 -20.58 -23.04
C ASP A 104 -2.32 -21.54 -22.93
N GLU A 105 -2.84 -21.79 -21.74
CA GLU A 105 -4.00 -22.65 -21.58
C GLU A 105 -5.28 -21.82 -21.63
N LEU A 106 -6.29 -22.32 -22.35
CA LEU A 106 -7.60 -21.69 -22.38
C LEU A 106 -8.26 -21.83 -20.99
N ALA A 107 -8.13 -20.78 -20.18
CA ALA A 107 -8.66 -20.74 -18.82
C ALA A 107 -10.16 -20.42 -18.80
N TYR A 108 -10.64 -19.64 -19.77
CA TYR A 108 -12.05 -19.25 -19.83
C TYR A 108 -12.50 -18.89 -21.24
N ARG A 109 -13.77 -19.17 -21.52
CA ARG A 109 -14.48 -18.77 -22.73
C ARG A 109 -15.86 -18.26 -22.30
N SER A 110 -16.25 -17.09 -22.80
CA SER A 110 -17.58 -16.54 -22.52
C SER A 110 -18.68 -17.44 -23.06
N ASN A 111 -19.80 -17.48 -22.32
CA ASN A 111 -21.04 -18.07 -22.78
C ASN A 111 -22.09 -16.98 -23.03
N VAL A 112 -23.24 -17.38 -23.59
CA VAL A 112 -24.33 -16.45 -23.97
C VAL A 112 -24.79 -15.58 -22.79
N ILE A 113 -24.86 -16.12 -21.57
CA ILE A 113 -25.29 -15.36 -20.38
C ILE A 113 -24.28 -14.27 -20.05
N ASP A 114 -22.99 -14.61 -20.06
CA ASP A 114 -21.90 -13.67 -19.75
C ASP A 114 -21.89 -12.51 -20.75
N GLU A 115 -22.23 -12.78 -22.02
CA GLU A 115 -22.21 -11.82 -23.12
C GLU A 115 -23.41 -10.87 -23.13
N ILE A 116 -24.60 -11.33 -22.72
CA ILE A 116 -25.85 -10.54 -22.84
C ILE A 116 -26.31 -9.91 -21.54
N LYS A 117 -25.92 -10.44 -20.37
CA LYS A 117 -26.38 -9.94 -19.07
C LYS A 117 -25.46 -8.80 -18.61
N PRO A 118 -25.93 -7.54 -18.60
CA PRO A 118 -25.10 -6.43 -18.14
C PRO A 118 -24.64 -6.65 -16.71
N GLY A 119 -23.35 -6.40 -16.46
CA GLY A 119 -22.75 -6.55 -15.12
C GLY A 119 -22.51 -7.99 -14.67
N ALA A 120 -22.75 -9.00 -15.53
CA ALA A 120 -22.35 -10.37 -15.23
C ALA A 120 -20.84 -10.42 -14.95
N THR A 121 -20.48 -10.94 -13.78
CA THR A 121 -19.10 -11.06 -13.32
C THR A 121 -18.76 -12.53 -13.17
N VAL A 122 -17.74 -12.97 -13.88
CA VAL A 122 -17.14 -14.29 -13.73
C VAL A 122 -15.92 -14.17 -12.83
N LYS A 123 -15.88 -15.00 -11.79
CA LYS A 123 -14.74 -15.10 -10.88
C LYS A 123 -13.93 -16.35 -11.22
N LEU A 124 -12.67 -16.17 -11.61
CA LEU A 124 -11.75 -17.25 -11.95
C LEU A 124 -10.64 -17.33 -10.92
N ASN A 125 -10.29 -18.55 -10.53
CA ASN A 125 -9.22 -18.82 -9.60
C ASN A 125 -7.96 -19.22 -10.38
N LEU A 126 -6.93 -18.36 -10.38
CA LEU A 126 -5.69 -18.57 -11.15
C LEU A 126 -4.53 -18.96 -10.25
N ASN A 127 -3.77 -19.97 -10.67
CA ASN A 127 -2.56 -20.42 -9.99
C ASN A 127 -1.33 -19.84 -10.70
N PHE A 128 -0.82 -18.74 -10.15
CA PHE A 128 0.41 -18.12 -10.63
C PHE A 128 1.61 -18.99 -10.24
N VAL A 129 2.52 -19.20 -11.19
CA VAL A 129 3.80 -19.84 -10.93
C VAL A 129 4.88 -18.78 -10.72
N LYS A 130 5.97 -19.16 -10.05
CA LYS A 130 7.13 -18.28 -9.90
C LYS A 130 7.64 -17.82 -11.28
N GLY A 131 7.81 -16.51 -11.44
CA GLY A 131 8.26 -15.88 -12.68
C GLY A 131 7.14 -15.20 -13.46
N TRP A 132 7.32 -15.09 -14.77
CA TRP A 132 6.36 -14.45 -15.67
C TRP A 132 5.17 -15.35 -15.97
N ASN A 133 3.97 -14.82 -15.69
CA ASN A 133 2.70 -15.44 -16.07
C ASN A 133 2.07 -14.61 -17.20
N ARG A 134 1.53 -15.29 -18.20
CA ARG A 134 1.00 -14.68 -19.43
C ARG A 134 -0.51 -14.57 -19.36
N LEU A 135 -1.00 -13.37 -19.66
CA LEU A 135 -2.42 -13.02 -19.69
C LEU A 135 -2.76 -12.64 -21.13
N PHE A 136 -3.52 -13.47 -21.85
CA PHE A 136 -3.89 -13.19 -23.24
C PHE A 136 -5.40 -13.27 -23.42
N ILE A 137 -5.99 -12.20 -23.96
CA ILE A 137 -7.42 -12.10 -24.22
C ILE A 137 -7.62 -11.96 -25.72
N LYS A 138 -8.46 -12.82 -26.27
CA LYS A 138 -8.98 -12.73 -27.63
C LYS A 138 -10.44 -12.32 -27.55
N ALA A 139 -10.78 -11.20 -28.17
CA ALA A 139 -12.14 -10.68 -28.22
C ALA A 139 -12.66 -10.70 -29.66
N LYS A 140 -13.95 -10.97 -29.81
CA LYS A 140 -14.65 -10.86 -31.09
C LYS A 140 -15.70 -9.77 -31.00
N ASN A 141 -15.70 -8.85 -31.96
CA ASN A 141 -16.69 -7.80 -32.03
C ASN A 141 -18.05 -8.34 -32.49
N THR A 142 -19.11 -8.00 -31.78
CA THR A 142 -20.48 -8.38 -32.10
C THR A 142 -21.44 -7.22 -31.80
N ALA A 143 -22.73 -7.39 -32.15
CA ALA A 143 -23.75 -6.43 -31.76
C ALA A 143 -23.95 -6.31 -30.24
N ALA A 144 -23.57 -7.32 -29.45
CA ALA A 144 -23.62 -7.27 -27.99
C ALA A 144 -22.47 -6.41 -27.41
N GLY A 145 -21.36 -6.32 -28.14
CA GLY A 145 -20.21 -5.46 -27.84
C GLY A 145 -18.88 -6.16 -28.10
N PHE A 146 -17.80 -5.60 -27.53
CA PHE A 146 -16.43 -5.95 -27.88
C PHE A 146 -15.46 -5.73 -26.71
N GLY A 147 -14.88 -6.82 -26.20
CA GLY A 147 -13.90 -6.80 -25.11
C GLY A 147 -14.47 -7.19 -23.75
N CYS A 148 -13.83 -6.76 -22.66
CA CYS A 148 -14.22 -7.07 -21.29
C CYS A 148 -13.66 -6.06 -20.28
N LEU A 149 -14.04 -6.21 -19.00
CA LEU A 149 -13.25 -5.71 -17.87
C LEU A 149 -12.52 -6.88 -17.23
N PHE A 150 -11.27 -6.67 -16.81
CA PHE A 150 -10.43 -7.72 -16.22
C PHE A 150 -9.63 -7.18 -15.03
N GLY A 151 -9.57 -7.88 -13.90
CA GLY A 151 -8.70 -7.47 -12.79
C GLY A 151 -8.74 -8.45 -11.63
N SER A 152 -7.94 -8.21 -10.60
CA SER A 152 -7.99 -8.98 -9.36
C SER A 152 -9.25 -8.70 -8.55
N ASP A 153 -9.82 -9.73 -7.94
CA ASP A 153 -10.79 -9.54 -6.85
C ASP A 153 -10.10 -8.84 -5.67
N GLU A 154 -10.80 -7.96 -4.96
CA GLU A 154 -10.22 -7.13 -3.87
C GLU A 154 -8.94 -6.36 -4.29
N ALA A 155 -8.95 -5.68 -5.44
CA ALA A 155 -7.77 -5.07 -6.07
C ALA A 155 -6.93 -4.12 -5.20
N LYS A 156 -7.52 -3.53 -4.14
CA LYS A 156 -6.79 -2.70 -3.16
C LYS A 156 -5.79 -3.49 -2.30
N VAL A 157 -6.04 -4.79 -2.11
CA VAL A 157 -5.22 -5.66 -1.25
C VAL A 157 -4.61 -6.84 -2.02
N ARG A 158 -5.16 -7.20 -3.19
CA ARG A 158 -4.61 -8.23 -4.07
C ARG A 158 -4.10 -7.60 -5.36
N ILE A 159 -2.94 -6.95 -5.30
CA ILE A 159 -2.44 -6.12 -6.40
C ILE A 159 -2.04 -7.00 -7.60
N LEU A 160 -2.62 -6.68 -8.76
CA LEU A 160 -2.26 -7.25 -10.07
C LEU A 160 -1.79 -6.15 -11.01
N ASN A 161 -0.48 -5.92 -11.04
CA ASN A 161 0.14 -5.12 -12.08
C ASN A 161 0.41 -5.98 -13.30
N VAL A 162 0.08 -5.41 -14.46
CA VAL A 162 0.33 -6.00 -15.76
C VAL A 162 1.38 -5.17 -16.47
N LEU A 163 2.34 -5.85 -17.09
CA LEU A 163 3.45 -5.27 -17.81
C LEU A 163 3.40 -5.65 -19.29
N SER A 164 4.05 -4.84 -20.12
CA SER A 164 4.16 -5.10 -21.55
C SER A 164 4.88 -6.44 -21.81
N PRO A 165 4.36 -7.26 -22.75
CA PRO A 165 4.87 -8.60 -22.97
C PRO A 165 6.01 -8.70 -23.98
N PHE A 166 6.53 -7.58 -24.49
CA PHE A 166 7.52 -7.59 -25.58
C PHE A 166 8.87 -7.01 -25.17
N ALA A 167 9.93 -7.44 -25.85
CA ALA A 167 11.31 -7.09 -25.53
C ALA A 167 11.57 -5.58 -25.63
N GLU A 168 11.04 -4.92 -26.66
CA GLU A 168 11.21 -3.48 -26.92
C GLU A 168 10.62 -2.60 -25.81
N ARG A 169 9.66 -3.14 -25.05
CA ARG A 169 8.95 -2.43 -23.98
C ARG A 169 9.13 -3.11 -22.63
N GLN A 170 10.21 -3.88 -22.46
CA GLN A 170 10.43 -4.68 -21.26
C GLN A 170 10.41 -3.82 -19.99
N GLY A 171 9.49 -4.15 -19.08
CA GLY A 171 9.32 -3.44 -17.81
C GLY A 171 8.36 -2.24 -17.86
N GLN A 172 7.86 -1.87 -19.04
CA GLN A 172 6.78 -0.88 -19.19
C GLN A 172 5.49 -1.43 -18.57
N ALA A 173 4.76 -0.57 -17.86
CA ALA A 173 3.48 -0.94 -17.26
C ALA A 173 2.31 -0.79 -18.25
N GLY A 174 1.32 -1.66 -18.10
CA GLY A 174 0.09 -1.67 -18.90
C GLY A 174 -0.02 -2.86 -19.85
N TRP A 175 -1.23 -3.08 -20.33
CA TRP A 175 -1.52 -4.03 -21.40
C TRP A 175 -1.18 -3.44 -22.76
N VAL A 176 -0.76 -4.31 -23.68
CA VAL A 176 -0.78 -4.01 -25.12
C VAL A 176 -2.02 -4.60 -25.75
N TYR A 177 -2.54 -3.98 -26.80
CA TYR A 177 -3.71 -4.47 -27.52
C TYR A 177 -3.58 -4.26 -29.03
N SER A 178 -4.22 -5.08 -29.84
CA SER A 178 -4.15 -4.98 -31.30
C SER A 178 -5.26 -4.09 -31.86
N ALA A 179 -5.03 -3.56 -33.07
CA ALA A 179 -6.13 -3.10 -33.91
C ALA A 179 -7.07 -4.27 -34.31
N PRO A 180 -8.34 -4.00 -34.69
CA PRO A 180 -9.24 -5.03 -35.20
C PRO A 180 -8.74 -5.68 -36.49
N SER A 181 -8.86 -7.01 -36.58
CA SER A 181 -8.54 -7.84 -37.73
C SER A 181 -9.81 -8.51 -38.28
N ASP A 182 -9.90 -8.67 -39.60
CA ASP A 182 -11.04 -9.32 -40.28
C ASP A 182 -11.10 -10.85 -40.04
N PHE A 183 -10.00 -11.45 -39.63
CA PHE A 183 -9.88 -12.88 -39.33
C PHE A 183 -9.14 -13.10 -38.01
N ASP A 184 -9.32 -14.29 -37.45
CA ASP A 184 -8.63 -14.68 -36.24
C ASP A 184 -7.18 -15.10 -36.55
N VAL A 185 -6.24 -14.22 -36.25
CA VAL A 185 -4.79 -14.38 -36.49
C VAL A 185 -4.20 -15.57 -35.71
N TYR A 186 -4.81 -15.93 -34.57
CA TYR A 186 -4.35 -17.04 -33.74
C TYR A 186 -5.23 -18.29 -33.85
N GLU A 187 -6.09 -18.38 -34.86
CA GLU A 187 -6.82 -19.62 -35.14
C GLU A 187 -5.85 -20.68 -35.64
N GLY A 188 -5.65 -21.74 -34.85
CA GLY A 188 -4.73 -22.83 -35.20
C GLY A 188 -3.24 -22.44 -35.21
N SER A 189 -2.89 -21.25 -34.74
CA SER A 189 -1.52 -20.75 -34.61
C SER A 189 -1.14 -20.60 -33.13
N PRO A 190 0.15 -20.71 -32.76
CA PRO A 190 0.58 -20.50 -31.38
C PRO A 190 0.36 -19.05 -30.94
N LEU A 191 0.08 -18.85 -29.65
CA LEU A 191 0.00 -17.52 -29.05
C LEU A 191 1.38 -16.84 -29.05
N PRO A 192 1.44 -15.50 -28.95
CA PRO A 192 2.70 -14.76 -28.88
C PRO A 192 3.60 -15.23 -27.74
N VAL A 193 4.87 -15.52 -28.06
CA VAL A 193 5.88 -15.86 -27.05
C VAL A 193 6.18 -14.61 -26.21
N ALA A 194 6.17 -14.74 -24.88
CA ALA A 194 6.54 -13.65 -23.99
C ALA A 194 7.98 -13.19 -24.23
N LEU A 195 8.20 -11.87 -24.18
CA LEU A 195 9.47 -11.20 -24.39
C LEU A 195 10.11 -11.48 -25.76
N SER A 196 9.30 -11.86 -26.75
CA SER A 196 9.69 -11.83 -28.17
C SER A 196 9.65 -10.39 -28.71
N SER A 197 10.20 -10.18 -29.91
CA SER A 197 10.13 -8.88 -30.58
C SER A 197 8.70 -8.60 -31.00
N GLU A 198 8.25 -7.35 -30.84
CA GLU A 198 6.95 -6.90 -31.39
C GLU A 198 6.84 -7.15 -32.90
N LYS A 199 7.98 -7.07 -33.61
CA LYS A 199 8.07 -7.22 -35.06
C LYS A 199 7.88 -8.67 -35.54
N ASP A 200 7.99 -9.63 -34.64
CA ASP A 200 7.80 -11.05 -34.97
C ASP A 200 6.31 -11.40 -35.13
N HIS A 201 5.40 -10.48 -34.78
CA HIS A 201 3.96 -10.68 -34.82
C HIS A 201 3.31 -9.90 -35.97
N ASN A 202 2.39 -10.53 -36.69
CA ASN A 202 1.66 -9.91 -37.81
C ASN A 202 0.56 -8.94 -37.36
N LEU A 203 0.76 -8.24 -36.26
CA LEU A 203 -0.20 -7.31 -35.65
C LEU A 203 0.50 -6.02 -35.26
N SER A 204 -0.21 -4.90 -35.40
CA SER A 204 0.21 -3.63 -34.80
C SER A 204 -0.27 -3.56 -33.35
N TRP A 205 0.66 -3.47 -32.41
CA TRP A 205 0.41 -3.42 -30.97
C TRP A 205 0.37 -1.98 -30.44
N LEU A 206 -0.76 -1.62 -29.86
CA LEU A 206 -1.06 -0.33 -29.27
C LEU A 206 -0.95 -0.37 -27.74
N PRO A 207 -0.71 0.78 -27.09
CA PRO A 207 -0.43 2.10 -27.70
C PRO A 207 0.92 2.12 -28.42
N THR A 208 1.15 3.04 -29.36
CA THR A 208 2.47 3.17 -30.02
C THR A 208 3.52 3.67 -29.02
N GLY A 209 4.70 3.03 -29.01
CA GLY A 209 5.76 3.31 -28.04
C GLY A 209 6.64 4.51 -28.38
N ASP A 210 6.85 4.76 -29.67
CA ASP A 210 7.82 5.74 -30.18
C ASP A 210 7.15 6.79 -31.05
N TRP A 211 7.79 7.97 -31.13
CA TRP A 211 7.46 9.00 -32.10
C TRP A 211 7.75 8.53 -33.53
N SER A 212 6.94 8.99 -34.49
CA SER A 212 7.26 8.82 -35.92
C SER A 212 8.54 9.56 -36.30
N GLU A 213 9.16 9.18 -37.43
CA GLU A 213 10.38 9.83 -37.92
C GLU A 213 10.19 11.33 -38.11
N ASP A 214 9.03 11.77 -38.60
CA ASP A 214 8.70 13.19 -38.77
C ASP A 214 8.60 13.92 -37.43
N GLU A 215 7.93 13.32 -36.43
CA GLU A 215 7.79 13.91 -35.09
C GLU A 215 9.15 14.04 -34.36
N GLN A 216 10.08 13.11 -34.59
CA GLN A 216 11.43 13.20 -34.00
C GLN A 216 12.23 14.41 -34.48
N THR A 217 11.92 14.95 -35.67
CA THR A 217 12.54 16.17 -36.19
C THR A 217 12.03 17.45 -35.49
N THR A 218 10.88 17.36 -34.81
CA THR A 218 10.28 18.48 -34.08
C THR A 218 10.99 18.67 -32.74
N PRO A 219 11.34 19.90 -32.33
CA PRO A 219 11.98 20.17 -31.04
C PRO A 219 11.23 19.55 -29.84
N VAL A 220 11.97 19.10 -28.82
CA VAL A 220 11.43 18.21 -27.78
C VAL A 220 10.23 18.78 -27.02
N CYS A 221 10.27 20.05 -26.64
CA CYS A 221 9.16 20.67 -25.93
C CYS A 221 7.93 20.82 -26.84
N GLU A 222 8.16 21.12 -28.11
CA GLU A 222 7.10 21.24 -29.12
C GLU A 222 6.43 19.90 -29.42
N ARG A 223 7.17 18.80 -29.59
CA ARG A 223 6.55 17.47 -29.78
C ARG A 223 5.79 16.97 -28.55
N LEU A 224 6.27 17.30 -27.35
CA LEU A 224 5.63 16.86 -26.11
C LEU A 224 4.38 17.66 -25.74
N PHE A 225 4.40 18.98 -25.98
CA PHE A 225 3.41 19.91 -25.44
C PHE A 225 2.70 20.76 -26.51
N GLY A 226 3.11 20.67 -27.77
CA GLY A 226 2.73 21.59 -28.84
C GLY A 226 3.35 22.98 -28.68
N LEU A 227 2.99 23.91 -29.56
CA LEU A 227 3.31 25.33 -29.40
C LEU A 227 2.38 25.95 -28.36
N GLN A 228 2.95 26.44 -27.26
CA GLN A 228 2.21 26.93 -26.09
C GLN A 228 2.70 28.32 -25.63
N PRO A 229 2.48 29.41 -26.40
CA PRO A 229 3.00 30.73 -26.07
C PRO A 229 2.73 31.18 -24.62
N GLY A 230 3.76 31.67 -23.94
CA GLY A 230 3.68 32.12 -22.54
C GLY A 230 3.74 31.01 -21.50
N LYS A 231 3.97 29.75 -21.92
CA LYS A 231 4.24 28.62 -21.03
C LYS A 231 5.73 28.33 -20.89
N LYS A 232 6.08 27.63 -19.82
CA LYS A 232 7.41 27.06 -19.57
C LYS A 232 7.33 25.56 -19.32
N THR A 233 8.44 24.87 -19.53
CA THR A 233 8.60 23.46 -19.21
C THR A 233 9.95 23.25 -18.55
N TYR A 234 10.03 22.23 -17.70
CA TYR A 234 11.25 21.81 -17.06
C TYR A 234 11.69 20.47 -17.62
N ALA A 235 13.00 20.25 -17.67
CA ALA A 235 13.58 18.96 -17.99
C ALA A 235 14.69 18.61 -17.01
N TRP A 236 14.67 17.38 -16.50
CA TRP A 236 15.57 16.92 -15.46
C TRP A 236 16.31 15.66 -15.92
N THR A 237 17.63 15.67 -15.78
CA THR A 237 18.51 14.53 -16.03
C THR A 237 19.61 14.47 -14.97
N GLN A 238 20.34 13.36 -14.93
CA GLN A 238 21.56 13.22 -14.17
C GLN A 238 22.77 13.03 -15.07
N LEU A 239 23.84 13.71 -14.71
CA LEU A 239 25.16 13.54 -15.28
C LEU A 239 26.06 12.80 -14.28
N ASN A 240 26.80 11.80 -14.74
CA ASN A 240 27.75 11.05 -13.91
C ASN A 240 29.20 11.39 -14.28
N ALA A 241 29.79 12.32 -13.53
CA ALA A 241 31.14 12.80 -13.73
C ALA A 241 32.15 11.89 -13.02
N VAL A 242 32.55 10.79 -13.67
CA VAL A 242 33.51 9.82 -13.12
C VAL A 242 34.98 10.08 -13.51
N ASN A 243 35.21 10.85 -14.57
CA ASN A 243 36.55 11.12 -15.13
C ASN A 243 36.93 12.60 -15.00
N ILE A 244 36.84 13.15 -13.79
CA ILE A 244 37.20 14.55 -13.56
C ILE A 244 38.68 14.61 -13.22
N GLY A 245 39.49 14.89 -14.25
CA GLY A 245 40.87 15.36 -14.05
C GLY A 245 40.88 16.85 -13.68
N GLU A 246 41.88 17.60 -14.14
CA GLU A 246 41.89 19.07 -14.04
C GLU A 246 40.94 19.76 -15.04
N ASN A 247 40.33 18.99 -15.95
CA ASN A 247 39.49 19.53 -17.03
C ASN A 247 38.06 19.81 -16.53
N PRO A 248 37.53 21.05 -16.71
CA PRO A 248 36.15 21.36 -16.35
C PRO A 248 35.17 20.56 -17.22
N CYS A 249 33.95 20.33 -16.70
CA CYS A 249 32.86 19.84 -17.52
C CYS A 249 32.33 20.97 -18.40
N VAL A 250 32.09 20.70 -19.67
CA VAL A 250 31.56 21.65 -20.64
C VAL A 250 30.17 21.20 -21.05
N LEU A 251 29.16 21.98 -20.72
CA LEU A 251 27.81 21.82 -21.27
C LEU A 251 27.72 22.58 -22.58
N GLU A 252 27.34 21.92 -23.66
CA GLU A 252 27.13 22.54 -24.96
C GLU A 252 25.82 22.09 -25.60
N GLY A 253 25.23 22.95 -26.43
CA GLY A 253 23.91 22.69 -26.95
C GLY A 253 23.32 23.80 -27.80
N THR A 254 22.06 23.60 -28.18
CA THR A 254 21.24 24.57 -28.89
C THR A 254 19.89 24.72 -28.22
N THR A 255 19.24 25.86 -28.42
CA THR A 255 17.85 26.09 -28.01
C THR A 255 17.11 26.92 -29.04
N THR A 256 15.79 26.68 -29.18
CA THR A 256 14.90 27.43 -30.07
C THR A 256 14.10 28.52 -29.34
N GLY A 257 14.41 28.79 -28.07
CA GLY A 257 13.78 29.84 -27.25
C GLY A 257 14.61 30.16 -26.00
N PRO A 258 14.07 30.92 -25.04
CA PRO A 258 14.74 31.18 -23.77
C PRO A 258 15.01 29.88 -22.99
N LEU A 259 16.23 29.74 -22.47
CA LEU A 259 16.69 28.55 -21.75
C LEU A 259 17.49 28.96 -20.51
N THR A 260 17.13 28.39 -19.37
CA THR A 260 17.91 28.53 -18.13
C THR A 260 18.36 27.13 -17.67
N VAL A 261 19.60 27.02 -17.18
CA VAL A 261 20.22 25.75 -16.79
C VAL A 261 20.75 25.85 -15.37
N TRP A 262 20.42 24.85 -14.55
CA TRP A 262 20.93 24.66 -13.20
C TRP A 262 21.67 23.35 -13.08
N VAL A 263 22.76 23.36 -12.32
CA VAL A 263 23.48 22.16 -11.90
C VAL A 263 23.60 22.16 -10.39
N ASP A 264 23.08 21.12 -9.73
CA ASP A 264 22.99 21.02 -8.27
C ASP A 264 22.49 22.32 -7.62
N GLY A 265 21.41 22.89 -8.16
CA GLY A 265 20.79 24.12 -7.67
C GLY A 265 21.49 25.43 -8.10
N HIS A 266 22.69 25.36 -8.67
CA HIS A 266 23.42 26.55 -9.10
C HIS A 266 23.09 26.88 -10.56
N GLN A 267 22.58 28.09 -10.80
CA GLN A 267 22.32 28.56 -12.17
C GLN A 267 23.64 28.79 -12.90
N VAL A 268 23.88 28.04 -13.98
CA VAL A 268 25.12 28.11 -14.78
C VAL A 268 24.91 28.81 -16.12
N LEU A 269 23.69 28.84 -16.64
CA LEU A 269 23.36 29.47 -17.92
C LEU A 269 21.99 30.13 -17.87
N ASP A 270 21.87 31.30 -18.51
CA ASP A 270 20.58 31.96 -18.79
C ASP A 270 20.63 32.63 -20.16
N LEU A 271 19.91 32.05 -21.12
CA LEU A 271 19.78 32.53 -22.48
C LEU A 271 18.40 33.14 -22.68
N MET A 272 18.38 34.38 -23.16
CA MET A 272 17.13 35.12 -23.38
C MET A 272 16.48 34.85 -24.74
N LYS A 273 17.16 34.15 -25.66
CA LYS A 273 16.73 33.90 -27.05
C LYS A 273 17.31 32.59 -27.57
N GLU A 274 16.79 32.13 -28.71
CA GLU A 274 17.35 31.02 -29.48
C GLU A 274 18.84 31.20 -29.80
N GLY A 275 19.58 30.10 -29.86
CA GLY A 275 21.01 30.10 -30.17
C GLY A 275 21.74 28.84 -29.72
N SER A 276 23.05 28.81 -29.99
CA SER A 276 23.97 27.81 -29.45
C SER A 276 24.65 28.33 -28.18
N PHE A 277 25.07 27.41 -27.31
CA PHE A 277 25.80 27.77 -26.10
C PHE A 277 26.87 26.74 -25.76
N GLN A 278 27.83 27.22 -24.97
CA GLN A 278 28.88 26.42 -24.37
C GLN A 278 29.23 27.07 -23.02
N VAL A 279 29.15 26.30 -21.92
CA VAL A 279 29.45 26.80 -20.58
C VAL A 279 30.28 25.78 -19.81
N GLU A 280 31.32 26.27 -19.15
CA GLU A 280 32.13 25.47 -18.22
C GLU A 280 31.44 25.40 -16.86
N VAL A 281 31.29 24.18 -16.35
CA VAL A 281 30.71 23.88 -15.05
C VAL A 281 31.75 23.12 -14.21
N PRO A 282 32.16 23.66 -13.05
CA PRO A 282 33.03 22.93 -12.15
C PRO A 282 32.22 21.83 -11.46
N LEU A 283 32.55 20.57 -11.75
CA LEU A 283 31.90 19.40 -11.16
C LEU A 283 32.86 18.62 -10.27
N SER A 284 32.33 18.03 -9.20
CA SER A 284 33.04 17.08 -8.34
C SER A 284 32.82 15.65 -8.83
N TYR A 285 33.65 14.69 -8.42
CA TYR A 285 33.42 13.30 -8.79
C TYR A 285 32.03 12.82 -8.30
N GLY A 286 31.22 12.26 -9.19
CA GLY A 286 29.93 11.66 -8.82
C GLY A 286 28.76 12.02 -9.74
N LYS A 287 27.55 11.86 -9.22
CA LYS A 287 26.30 12.20 -9.91
C LYS A 287 25.89 13.63 -9.60
N HIS A 288 25.42 14.33 -10.63
CA HIS A 288 24.99 15.72 -10.58
C HIS A 288 23.62 15.85 -11.24
N ASP A 289 22.72 16.59 -10.60
CA ASP A 289 21.41 16.88 -11.15
C ASP A 289 21.51 18.08 -12.11
N LEU A 290 21.03 17.88 -13.33
CA LEU A 290 20.95 18.89 -14.38
C LEU A 290 19.48 19.19 -14.65
N LEU A 291 19.06 20.42 -14.32
CA LEU A 291 17.70 20.90 -14.50
C LEU A 291 17.68 22.03 -15.51
N LEU A 292 16.78 21.95 -16.48
CA LEU A 292 16.59 22.93 -17.54
C LEU A 292 15.20 23.51 -17.45
N ARG A 293 15.07 24.80 -17.78
CA ARG A 293 13.78 25.46 -18.00
C ARG A 293 13.76 26.08 -19.39
N SER A 294 12.83 25.63 -20.22
CA SER A 294 12.57 26.16 -21.55
C SER A 294 11.26 26.94 -21.58
N VAL A 295 11.21 28.08 -22.27
CA VAL A 295 10.02 28.94 -22.38
C VAL A 295 9.52 28.97 -23.82
N CYS A 296 8.21 28.79 -24.01
CA CYS A 296 7.59 28.95 -25.31
C CYS A 296 7.30 30.43 -25.57
N GLU A 297 7.99 31.02 -26.52
CA GLU A 297 7.61 32.31 -27.09
C GLU A 297 6.53 32.09 -28.16
N ASN A 298 6.82 32.26 -29.46
CA ASN A 298 5.77 32.24 -30.50
C ASN A 298 5.97 31.20 -31.62
N SER A 299 7.19 30.72 -31.86
CA SER A 299 7.52 29.97 -33.10
C SER A 299 8.04 28.56 -32.88
N SER A 300 8.76 28.30 -31.79
CA SER A 300 9.22 26.97 -31.39
C SER A 300 9.78 27.03 -29.96
N TRP A 301 9.99 25.86 -29.37
CA TRP A 301 10.68 25.72 -28.09
C TRP A 301 11.22 24.30 -27.93
N GLY A 302 12.39 24.21 -27.34
CA GLY A 302 13.16 22.97 -27.24
C GLY A 302 14.63 23.27 -27.09
N PHE A 303 15.40 22.22 -26.82
CA PHE A 303 16.82 22.31 -26.64
C PHE A 303 17.51 20.98 -26.96
N THR A 304 18.81 21.06 -27.16
CA THR A 304 19.74 19.93 -27.12
C THR A 304 20.83 20.28 -26.12
N VAL A 305 21.24 19.33 -25.28
CA VAL A 305 22.37 19.52 -24.34
C VAL A 305 23.20 18.25 -24.30
N ASN A 306 24.51 18.44 -24.48
CA ASN A 306 25.54 17.42 -24.29
C ASN A 306 26.54 17.93 -23.26
N ALA A 307 27.14 17.00 -22.52
CA ALA A 307 28.16 17.31 -21.53
C ALA A 307 29.47 16.65 -21.93
N HIS A 308 30.58 17.37 -21.82
CA HIS A 308 31.91 16.87 -22.16
C HIS A 308 32.89 17.09 -21.02
N VAL A 309 33.82 16.15 -20.78
CA VAL A 309 34.97 16.33 -19.87
C VAL A 309 36.23 15.93 -20.61
N GLY A 310 37.20 16.85 -20.72
CA GLY A 310 38.43 16.61 -21.50
C GLY A 310 38.16 16.25 -22.97
N GLY A 311 37.08 16.77 -23.55
CA GLY A 311 36.65 16.47 -24.92
C GLY A 311 35.91 15.14 -25.12
N GLN A 312 35.68 14.36 -24.05
CA GLN A 312 34.90 13.13 -24.11
C GLN A 312 33.45 13.36 -23.65
N LEU A 313 32.48 12.80 -24.36
CA LEU A 313 31.06 12.88 -24.01
C LEU A 313 30.79 12.16 -22.68
N VAL A 314 30.13 12.85 -21.76
CA VAL A 314 29.62 12.29 -20.50
C VAL A 314 28.19 11.82 -20.72
N PRO A 315 27.89 10.53 -20.50
CA PRO A 315 26.54 10.01 -20.69
C PRO A 315 25.60 10.64 -19.66
N LEU A 316 24.43 11.07 -20.16
CA LEU A 316 23.30 11.45 -19.34
C LEU A 316 22.50 10.20 -18.95
N SER A 317 21.86 10.24 -17.79
CA SER A 317 21.02 9.17 -17.28
C SER A 317 19.77 9.72 -16.63
N SER A 318 18.67 8.96 -16.69
CA SER A 318 17.45 9.34 -15.99
C SER A 318 17.73 9.52 -14.49
N PRO A 319 17.20 10.58 -13.85
CA PRO A 319 17.38 10.82 -12.43
C PRO A 319 16.70 9.73 -11.57
N VAL A 320 15.73 9.03 -12.16
CA VAL A 320 15.03 7.91 -11.53
C VAL A 320 15.06 6.70 -12.45
N ASN A 321 15.26 5.50 -11.90
CA ASN A 321 15.24 4.25 -12.67
C ASN A 321 13.79 3.90 -13.08
N ALA A 322 13.37 4.39 -14.25
CA ALA A 322 12.06 4.11 -14.83
C ALA A 322 12.11 2.90 -15.78
N HIS A 323 11.67 1.74 -15.31
CA HIS A 323 11.61 0.52 -16.14
C HIS A 323 10.72 0.71 -17.38
N GLY A 324 11.06 0.05 -18.48
CA GLY A 324 10.40 0.25 -19.78
C GLY A 324 10.86 1.50 -20.54
N SER A 325 11.87 2.21 -20.02
CA SER A 325 12.48 3.36 -20.69
C SER A 325 13.99 3.35 -20.55
N VAL A 326 14.68 3.89 -21.57
CA VAL A 326 16.11 4.21 -21.54
C VAL A 326 16.36 5.71 -21.71
N GLU A 327 15.29 6.51 -21.76
CA GLU A 327 15.36 7.96 -21.91
C GLU A 327 16.15 8.58 -20.76
N PRO A 328 17.14 9.44 -21.04
CA PRO A 328 17.93 10.07 -19.98
C PRO A 328 17.23 11.28 -19.34
N TRP A 329 16.14 11.76 -19.93
CA TRP A 329 15.44 12.97 -19.51
C TRP A 329 14.02 12.69 -19.03
N LEU A 330 13.62 13.38 -17.96
CA LEU A 330 12.23 13.56 -17.57
C LEU A 330 11.80 14.99 -17.89
N TYR A 331 10.56 15.16 -18.33
CA TYR A 331 10.00 16.47 -18.70
C TYR A 331 8.77 16.79 -17.84
N LEU A 332 8.61 18.05 -17.48
CA LEU A 332 7.50 18.54 -16.66
C LEU A 332 6.91 19.80 -17.27
N GLY A 333 5.63 19.76 -17.62
CA GLY A 333 4.93 20.91 -18.15
C GLY A 333 3.74 20.55 -19.04
N PRO A 334 3.21 21.52 -19.80
CA PRO A 334 3.58 22.95 -19.77
C PRO A 334 2.97 23.66 -18.54
N LEU A 335 3.70 24.62 -17.96
CA LEU A 335 3.28 25.43 -16.81
C LEU A 335 3.18 26.90 -17.20
N ASP A 336 2.33 27.68 -16.52
CA ASP A 336 2.35 29.14 -16.69
C ASP A 336 3.72 29.72 -16.28
N THR A 337 4.16 30.76 -16.97
CA THR A 337 5.48 31.36 -16.72
C THR A 337 5.59 32.02 -15.34
N ASP A 338 4.48 32.47 -14.77
CA ASP A 338 4.36 33.09 -13.44
C ASP A 338 4.46 32.10 -12.27
N VAL A 339 4.43 30.79 -12.53
CA VAL A 339 4.51 29.75 -11.49
C VAL A 339 5.92 29.61 -10.99
N ALA A 340 6.26 30.25 -9.88
CA ALA A 340 7.53 29.98 -9.21
C ALA A 340 7.49 28.59 -8.58
N ILE A 341 8.53 27.80 -8.81
CA ILE A 341 8.78 26.51 -8.15
C ILE A 341 10.27 26.51 -7.82
N ASP A 342 10.59 26.24 -6.57
CA ASP A 342 11.96 26.19 -6.09
C ASP A 342 12.69 24.98 -6.68
N TYR A 343 14.03 25.04 -6.73
CA TYR A 343 14.83 24.01 -7.36
C TYR A 343 14.66 22.65 -6.67
N GLU A 344 14.74 22.65 -5.34
CA GLU A 344 14.62 21.47 -4.48
C GLU A 344 13.26 20.78 -4.66
N ASP A 345 12.23 21.59 -4.92
CA ASP A 345 10.88 21.12 -5.18
C ASP A 345 10.71 20.58 -6.60
N LEU A 346 11.63 20.84 -7.54
CA LEU A 346 11.62 20.30 -8.91
C LEU A 346 12.45 19.02 -9.04
N VAL A 347 13.53 18.85 -8.28
CA VAL A 347 14.38 17.65 -8.37
C VAL A 347 13.86 16.49 -7.53
N THR A 348 12.56 16.21 -7.64
CA THR A 348 11.88 15.15 -6.92
C THR A 348 10.70 14.56 -7.70
N THR A 349 10.37 13.30 -7.39
CA THR A 349 9.20 12.58 -7.91
C THR A 349 8.06 12.46 -6.91
N ASN A 350 8.18 12.98 -5.69
CA ASN A 350 7.11 12.89 -4.69
C ASN A 350 6.01 13.95 -4.83
N ARG A 351 6.06 14.83 -5.84
CA ARG A 351 5.11 15.95 -6.01
C ARG A 351 4.42 16.00 -7.36
N VAL A 352 3.22 16.56 -7.36
CA VAL A 352 2.43 16.89 -8.55
C VAL A 352 2.45 18.41 -8.74
N TYR A 353 2.57 18.88 -9.97
CA TYR A 353 2.75 20.31 -10.27
C TYR A 353 1.60 20.80 -11.14
N LYS A 354 0.69 21.62 -10.60
CA LYS A 354 -0.48 22.15 -11.33
C LYS A 354 -1.17 21.10 -12.25
N ASN A 355 -1.49 19.93 -11.69
CA ASN A 355 -2.15 18.82 -12.39
C ASN A 355 -1.31 18.13 -13.49
N THR A 356 0.02 18.31 -13.51
CA THR A 356 0.96 17.56 -14.34
C THR A 356 2.06 16.89 -13.51
N TYR A 357 2.76 15.95 -14.13
CA TYR A 357 3.80 15.13 -13.51
C TYR A 357 4.89 14.79 -14.54
N TRP A 358 5.99 14.21 -14.07
CA TRP A 358 7.13 13.82 -14.90
C TRP A 358 6.74 12.85 -16.01
N ARG A 359 7.10 13.22 -17.25
CA ARG A 359 6.87 12.43 -18.45
C ARG A 359 8.15 12.12 -19.21
N LEU A 360 8.07 11.10 -20.05
CA LEU A 360 9.13 10.69 -20.95
C LEU A 360 8.95 11.38 -22.30
N ASP A 361 10.04 11.41 -23.07
CA ASP A 361 10.01 11.86 -24.46
C ASP A 361 9.41 10.80 -25.39
N ARG A 362 8.15 10.46 -25.13
CA ARG A 362 7.38 9.46 -25.88
C ARG A 362 5.91 9.90 -25.96
N PRO A 363 5.16 9.42 -26.98
CA PRO A 363 3.74 9.71 -27.09
C PRO A 363 3.00 9.30 -25.81
N GLU A 364 2.28 10.25 -25.20
CA GLU A 364 1.39 10.01 -24.05
C GLU A 364 1.98 9.17 -22.89
N THR A 365 3.29 9.25 -22.63
CA THR A 365 3.97 8.36 -21.67
C THR A 365 4.53 9.10 -20.47
N TRP A 366 4.08 8.72 -19.28
CA TRP A 366 4.55 9.23 -17.99
C TRP A 366 5.39 8.20 -17.24
N ILE A 367 6.21 8.66 -16.30
CA ILE A 367 6.71 7.74 -15.27
C ILE A 367 5.65 7.59 -14.18
N ARG A 368 5.48 6.38 -13.66
CA ARG A 368 4.49 6.04 -12.65
C ARG A 368 5.09 5.07 -11.63
N PRO A 369 4.98 5.31 -10.31
CA PRO A 369 5.45 4.40 -9.28
C PRO A 369 4.45 3.28 -9.07
N PHE A 370 4.94 2.08 -8.76
CA PHE A 370 4.13 0.90 -8.49
C PHE A 370 4.61 0.18 -7.24
N TYR A 371 3.66 -0.35 -6.47
CA TYR A 371 3.94 -1.52 -5.64
C TYR A 371 4.18 -2.72 -6.55
N GLU A 372 5.25 -3.48 -6.37
CA GLU A 372 5.38 -4.77 -7.05
C GLU A 372 4.24 -5.72 -6.64
N ASN A 373 3.94 -6.70 -7.50
CA ASN A 373 2.81 -7.62 -7.36
C ASN A 373 2.76 -8.31 -5.99
N ALA A 374 2.00 -7.74 -5.05
CA ALA A 374 1.94 -8.20 -3.68
C ALA A 374 0.51 -8.51 -3.22
N MET A 375 0.42 -9.38 -2.21
CA MET A 375 -0.81 -9.68 -1.50
C MET A 375 -0.71 -9.05 -0.11
N LEU A 376 -1.49 -7.99 0.10
CA LEU A 376 -1.43 -7.20 1.33
C LEU A 376 -2.23 -7.80 2.48
N SER A 377 -3.20 -8.68 2.27
CA SER A 377 -3.76 -9.43 3.40
C SER A 377 -4.55 -10.69 3.00
N ASN A 378 -4.83 -11.49 4.04
CA ASN A 378 -5.92 -12.46 4.24
C ASN A 378 -5.75 -13.94 3.89
N LYS A 379 -4.75 -14.39 3.11
CA LYS A 379 -4.37 -15.83 3.09
C LYS A 379 -2.88 -16.11 2.95
N TRP A 380 -2.10 -15.16 2.43
CA TRP A 380 -0.69 -15.36 2.06
C TRP A 380 0.12 -14.06 2.18
N THR A 381 0.22 -13.49 3.37
CA THR A 381 1.17 -12.39 3.69
C THR A 381 2.64 -12.85 3.63
N VAL A 382 2.89 -14.09 3.22
CA VAL A 382 4.20 -14.64 2.83
C VAL A 382 4.43 -14.45 1.33
N GLY A 383 4.68 -13.19 0.94
CA GLY A 383 5.34 -12.88 -0.32
C GLY A 383 6.82 -12.61 -0.07
N ASN A 384 7.69 -12.83 -1.06
CA ASN A 384 9.10 -12.39 -0.99
C ASN A 384 9.24 -10.87 -1.23
N VAL A 385 8.14 -10.12 -1.23
CA VAL A 385 8.13 -8.68 -1.47
C VAL A 385 8.11 -7.96 -0.13
N THR A 386 8.98 -6.96 -0.01
CA THR A 386 9.02 -6.10 1.18
C THR A 386 7.65 -5.46 1.45
N ASN A 387 7.29 -5.36 2.73
CA ASN A 387 6.15 -4.56 3.18
C ASN A 387 6.51 -3.09 3.41
N TYR A 388 7.77 -2.70 3.22
CA TYR A 388 8.21 -1.32 3.38
C TYR A 388 7.46 -0.35 2.46
N ALA A 389 7.22 0.87 2.96
CA ALA A 389 6.53 1.95 2.25
C ALA A 389 5.10 1.59 1.80
N ARG A 390 4.40 0.73 2.57
CA ARG A 390 3.01 0.35 2.29
C ARG A 390 2.05 0.78 3.36
N TRP A 391 0.88 1.23 2.91
CA TRP A 391 -0.24 1.62 3.76
C TRP A 391 -1.27 0.49 3.88
N ASP A 392 -1.28 -0.17 5.03
CA ASP A 392 -2.28 -1.19 5.40
C ASP A 392 -2.42 -1.30 6.92
N TYR A 393 -3.58 -1.71 7.42
CA TYR A 393 -3.84 -1.72 8.86
C TYR A 393 -2.90 -2.63 9.69
N PRO A 394 -2.49 -3.83 9.25
CA PRO A 394 -1.56 -4.67 10.01
C PRO A 394 -0.16 -4.05 10.05
N LEU A 395 0.19 -3.27 9.03
CA LEU A 395 1.43 -2.50 9.02
C LEU A 395 1.36 -1.33 9.98
N GLY A 396 0.20 -0.67 10.13
CA GLY A 396 0.00 0.38 11.13
C GLY A 396 0.39 -0.08 12.54
N VAL A 397 -0.12 -1.24 12.98
CA VAL A 397 0.25 -1.78 14.30
C VAL A 397 1.72 -2.21 14.37
N THR A 398 2.28 -2.67 13.26
CA THR A 398 3.70 -3.07 13.19
C THR A 398 4.64 -1.89 13.32
N ILE A 399 4.37 -0.80 12.60
CA ILE A 399 5.10 0.46 12.73
C ILE A 399 4.96 1.03 14.15
N TYR A 400 3.76 0.98 14.74
CA TYR A 400 3.57 1.39 16.13
C TYR A 400 4.45 0.58 17.10
N GLY A 401 4.52 -0.75 16.91
CA GLY A 401 5.39 -1.62 17.70
C GLY A 401 6.88 -1.32 17.53
N LEU A 402 7.33 -1.02 16.31
CA LEU A 402 8.72 -0.63 16.04
C LEU A 402 9.08 0.71 16.72
N LEU A 403 8.20 1.71 16.64
CA LEU A 403 8.40 3.00 17.32
C LEU A 403 8.55 2.81 18.84
N GLN A 404 7.63 2.06 19.46
CA GLN A 404 7.66 1.81 20.90
C GLN A 404 8.87 0.96 21.34
N ALA A 405 9.22 -0.08 20.58
CA ALA A 405 10.38 -0.91 20.87
C ALA A 405 11.69 -0.14 20.67
N GLY A 406 11.82 0.63 19.59
CA GLY A 406 12.97 1.47 19.30
C GLY A 406 13.24 2.49 20.42
N ARG A 407 12.19 3.16 20.91
CA ARG A 407 12.26 4.05 22.09
C ARG A 407 12.72 3.32 23.35
N LEU A 408 12.11 2.17 23.68
CA LEU A 408 12.46 1.40 24.89
C LEU A 408 13.91 0.88 24.86
N LEU A 409 14.40 0.52 23.67
CA LEU A 409 15.72 -0.04 23.44
C LEU A 409 16.79 1.02 23.16
N GLU A 410 16.41 2.29 23.01
CA GLU A 410 17.29 3.39 22.62
C GLU A 410 18.02 3.10 21.28
N ARG A 411 17.27 2.57 20.31
CA ARG A 411 17.77 2.17 18.98
C ARG A 411 17.20 3.09 17.90
N SER A 412 17.95 4.14 17.60
CA SER A 412 17.55 5.15 16.61
C SER A 412 17.38 4.59 15.20
N ASP A 413 18.11 3.54 14.84
CA ASP A 413 17.97 2.88 13.54
C ASP A 413 16.62 2.17 13.37
N ILE A 414 16.03 1.65 14.46
CA ILE A 414 14.68 1.06 14.44
C ILE A 414 13.63 2.15 14.28
N THR A 415 13.77 3.26 15.01
CA THR A 415 12.84 4.39 14.89
C THR A 415 12.96 5.07 13.52
N SER A 416 14.17 5.29 13.01
CA SER A 416 14.39 5.85 11.67
C SER A 416 13.73 5.01 10.58
N TYR A 417 13.91 3.68 10.61
CA TYR A 417 13.21 2.78 9.67
C TYR A 417 11.69 2.96 9.71
N ALA A 418 11.11 3.06 10.92
CA ALA A 418 9.67 3.24 11.09
C ALA A 418 9.18 4.60 10.59
N LEU A 419 9.94 5.67 10.84
CA LEU A 419 9.65 7.03 10.35
C LEU A 419 9.74 7.09 8.83
N GLU A 420 10.84 6.61 8.24
CA GLU A 420 11.05 6.61 6.79
C GLU A 420 9.99 5.76 6.06
N HIS A 421 9.51 4.67 6.67
CA HIS A 421 8.38 3.90 6.14
C HIS A 421 7.11 4.75 6.07
N VAL A 422 6.78 5.49 7.14
CA VAL A 422 5.61 6.37 7.18
C VAL A 422 5.75 7.49 6.17
N GLN A 423 6.90 8.18 6.15
CA GLN A 423 7.23 9.25 5.21
C GLN A 423 7.08 8.78 3.75
N SER A 424 7.61 7.61 3.42
CA SER A 424 7.49 7.05 2.07
C SER A 424 6.03 6.87 1.62
N CYS A 425 5.13 6.51 2.55
CA CYS A 425 3.70 6.41 2.25
C CYS A 425 3.06 7.80 2.08
N THR A 426 3.37 8.75 2.97
CA THR A 426 2.69 10.05 3.07
C THR A 426 3.17 11.05 2.03
N ASP A 427 4.46 11.05 1.69
CA ASP A 427 5.04 11.93 0.66
C ASP A 427 4.36 11.75 -0.69
N MET A 428 3.94 10.52 -1.00
CA MET A 428 3.26 10.19 -2.25
C MET A 428 1.75 10.40 -2.19
N PHE A 429 1.19 10.97 -1.11
CA PHE A 429 -0.25 11.07 -0.93
C PHE A 429 -0.93 11.95 -1.99
N GLU A 430 -0.42 13.15 -2.23
CA GLU A 430 -0.94 14.04 -3.28
C GLU A 430 -0.79 13.41 -4.67
N TYR A 431 0.36 12.78 -4.92
CA TYR A 431 0.56 12.01 -6.15
C TYR A 431 -0.49 10.92 -6.31
N SER A 432 -0.79 10.17 -5.26
CA SER A 432 -1.73 9.04 -5.34
C SER A 432 -3.17 9.50 -5.56
N LEU A 433 -3.56 10.66 -5.03
CA LEU A 433 -4.83 11.30 -5.34
C LEU A 433 -4.91 11.65 -6.83
N TRP A 434 -3.88 12.33 -7.35
CA TRP A 434 -3.78 12.68 -8.76
C TRP A 434 -3.74 11.44 -9.66
N ASP A 435 -2.96 10.42 -9.31
CA ASP A 435 -2.79 9.16 -10.05
C ASP A 435 -4.14 8.44 -10.22
N ARG A 436 -4.96 8.40 -9.16
CA ARG A 436 -6.34 7.89 -9.26
C ARG A 436 -7.16 8.71 -10.25
N GLU A 437 -7.10 10.04 -10.19
CA GLU A 437 -7.88 10.90 -11.09
C GLU A 437 -7.45 10.75 -12.55
N GLN A 438 -6.15 10.58 -12.80
CA GLN A 438 -5.61 10.45 -14.16
C GLN A 438 -5.81 9.05 -14.76
N TYR A 439 -5.70 8.00 -13.95
CA TYR A 439 -5.62 6.62 -14.45
C TYR A 439 -6.74 5.70 -13.93
N GLY A 440 -7.69 6.27 -13.19
CA GLY A 440 -8.90 5.64 -12.64
C GLY A 440 -8.68 4.79 -11.38
N PHE A 441 -7.47 4.27 -11.18
CA PHE A 441 -7.08 3.52 -9.98
C PHE A 441 -5.62 3.82 -9.63
N PRO A 442 -5.29 4.13 -8.36
CA PRO A 442 -3.93 4.51 -8.00
C PRO A 442 -3.01 3.28 -7.94
N ALA A 443 -1.76 3.43 -8.41
CA ALA A 443 -0.77 2.35 -8.42
C ALA A 443 -0.08 2.13 -7.06
N ILE A 444 -0.18 3.12 -6.18
CA ILE A 444 0.28 3.08 -4.79
C ILE A 444 -0.81 3.70 -3.88
N ASN A 445 -0.71 3.47 -2.57
CA ASN A 445 -1.62 4.04 -1.56
C ASN A 445 -3.13 3.83 -1.84
N GLN A 446 -3.51 2.68 -2.42
CA GLN A 446 -4.90 2.36 -2.78
C GLN A 446 -5.85 2.54 -1.60
N GLN A 447 -5.48 2.00 -0.43
CA GLN A 447 -6.32 2.08 0.77
C GLN A 447 -6.46 3.52 1.29
N LEU A 448 -5.35 4.26 1.38
CA LEU A 448 -5.33 5.64 1.85
C LEU A 448 -6.15 6.59 0.95
N VAL A 449 -6.06 6.42 -0.37
CA VAL A 449 -6.77 7.30 -1.32
C VAL A 449 -8.24 6.90 -1.47
N MET A 450 -8.54 5.61 -1.45
CA MET A 450 -9.86 5.04 -1.72
C MET A 450 -10.54 4.54 -0.43
N MET A 451 -10.54 5.37 0.61
CA MET A 451 -11.16 5.04 1.90
C MET A 451 -12.65 4.77 1.74
N LYS A 452 -13.08 3.57 2.16
CA LYS A 452 -14.50 3.19 2.27
C LYS A 452 -14.85 2.62 3.64
N MET A 453 -13.86 2.24 4.43
CA MET A 453 -14.03 1.60 5.74
C MET A 453 -12.87 1.95 6.67
N LEU A 454 -13.06 1.71 7.96
CA LEU A 454 -12.08 2.02 9.01
C LEU A 454 -10.73 1.33 8.78
N ASP A 455 -10.72 0.07 8.33
CA ASP A 455 -9.51 -0.71 8.02
C ASP A 455 -8.60 0.01 7.01
N ASN A 456 -9.13 0.84 6.12
CA ASN A 456 -8.33 1.53 5.11
C ASN A 456 -7.45 2.64 5.69
N CYS A 457 -7.72 3.12 6.91
CA CYS A 457 -7.12 4.35 7.41
C CYS A 457 -6.73 4.35 8.89
N GLY A 458 -7.54 3.79 9.80
CA GLY A 458 -7.40 4.12 11.21
C GLY A 458 -6.13 3.60 11.87
N SER A 459 -5.80 2.31 11.72
CA SER A 459 -4.60 1.74 12.33
C SER A 459 -3.33 2.44 11.84
N PHE A 460 -3.19 2.64 10.53
CA PHE A 460 -2.00 3.27 9.97
C PHE A 460 -1.98 4.78 10.22
N GLY A 461 -3.10 5.48 10.11
CA GLY A 461 -3.22 6.89 10.48
C GLY A 461 -2.86 7.11 11.96
N SER A 462 -3.23 6.18 12.84
CA SER A 462 -2.83 6.19 14.25
C SER A 462 -1.31 6.06 14.40
N ALA A 463 -0.68 5.13 13.68
CA ALA A 463 0.77 4.98 13.68
C ALA A 463 1.50 6.20 13.08
N MET A 464 0.95 6.80 12.03
CA MET A 464 1.44 8.05 11.43
C MET A 464 1.42 9.20 12.44
N LEU A 465 0.34 9.36 13.20
CA LEU A 465 0.29 10.37 14.27
C LEU A 465 1.19 10.04 15.47
N GLU A 466 1.57 8.78 15.65
CA GLU A 466 2.60 8.40 16.62
C GLU A 466 4.02 8.72 16.12
N ALA A 467 4.26 8.60 14.81
CA ALA A 467 5.49 9.05 14.14
C ALA A 467 5.63 10.57 14.16
N TYR A 468 4.53 11.31 13.95
CA TYR A 468 4.49 12.77 14.03
C TYR A 468 5.07 13.33 15.35
N LYS A 469 4.94 12.60 16.46
CA LYS A 469 5.50 13.01 17.76
C LYS A 469 7.04 13.01 17.78
N GLU A 470 7.69 12.36 16.81
CA GLU A 470 9.14 12.29 16.70
C GLU A 470 9.70 13.33 15.73
N ASP A 471 9.09 13.47 14.54
CA ASP A 471 9.63 14.28 13.44
C ASP A 471 8.86 15.58 13.18
N GLU A 472 7.65 15.74 13.73
CA GLU A 472 6.75 16.88 13.54
C GLU A 472 6.53 17.26 12.06
N ASP A 473 6.55 16.27 11.15
CA ASP A 473 6.38 16.52 9.72
C ASP A 473 4.97 17.09 9.41
N PRO A 474 4.85 18.33 8.90
CA PRO A 474 3.56 18.94 8.59
C PRO A 474 2.80 18.22 7.46
N GLY A 475 3.48 17.42 6.64
CA GLY A 475 2.88 16.61 5.57
C GLY A 475 1.85 15.58 6.09
N TYR A 476 1.92 15.21 7.37
CA TYR A 476 0.97 14.27 7.97
C TYR A 476 -0.39 14.91 8.30
N LEU A 477 -0.44 16.23 8.53
CA LEU A 477 -1.64 16.91 9.03
C LEU A 477 -2.80 16.88 8.02
N PRO A 478 -2.61 17.16 6.71
CA PRO A 478 -3.69 17.05 5.73
C PRO A 478 -4.27 15.63 5.63
N ILE A 479 -3.43 14.60 5.80
CA ILE A 479 -3.86 13.20 5.82
C ILE A 479 -4.68 12.92 7.08
N ALA A 480 -4.21 13.37 8.24
CA ALA A 480 -4.92 13.23 9.51
C ALA A 480 -6.30 13.90 9.48
N GLU A 481 -6.38 15.13 8.96
CA GLU A 481 -7.65 15.84 8.77
C GLU A 481 -8.61 15.07 7.86
N ARG A 482 -8.10 14.49 6.76
CA ARG A 482 -8.92 13.68 5.86
C ARG A 482 -9.47 12.42 6.54
N ILE A 483 -8.66 11.72 7.33
CA ILE A 483 -9.07 10.52 8.06
C ILE A 483 -10.09 10.89 9.16
N ALA A 484 -9.84 11.95 9.92
CA ALA A 484 -10.76 12.44 10.94
C ALA A 484 -12.10 12.88 10.33
N GLY A 485 -12.07 13.62 9.22
CA GLY A 485 -13.26 14.02 8.47
C GLY A 485 -14.06 12.81 7.98
N PHE A 486 -13.38 11.76 7.51
CA PHE A 486 -14.04 10.50 7.16
C PHE A 486 -14.75 9.88 8.37
N MET A 487 -14.05 9.61 9.48
CA MET A 487 -14.63 8.94 10.65
C MET A 487 -15.73 9.77 11.35
N LEU A 488 -15.53 11.08 11.48
CA LEU A 488 -16.41 11.95 12.26
C LEU A 488 -17.63 12.43 11.47
N ARG A 489 -17.59 12.41 10.13
CA ARG A 489 -18.63 13.02 9.29
C ARG A 489 -19.21 12.12 8.21
N GLN A 490 -18.44 11.19 7.66
CA GLN A 490 -18.82 10.45 6.46
C GLN A 490 -19.10 8.97 6.73
N LEU A 491 -18.34 8.36 7.63
CA LEU A 491 -18.49 6.96 8.00
C LEU A 491 -19.90 6.69 8.50
N GLU A 492 -20.46 5.58 8.04
CA GLU A 492 -21.84 5.22 8.26
C GLU A 492 -22.12 4.85 9.72
N ARG A 493 -23.34 5.19 10.16
CA ARG A 493 -23.77 5.06 11.55
C ARG A 493 -25.15 4.44 11.65
N LYS A 494 -25.36 3.65 12.71
CA LYS A 494 -26.70 3.29 13.17
C LYS A 494 -27.42 4.51 13.74
N GLU A 495 -28.72 4.39 13.99
CA GLU A 495 -29.55 5.48 14.52
C GLU A 495 -29.06 6.02 15.87
N ASP A 496 -28.45 5.17 16.70
CA ASP A 496 -27.84 5.57 17.99
C ASP A 496 -26.42 6.14 17.84
N GLY A 497 -25.91 6.23 16.62
CA GLY A 497 -24.61 6.77 16.27
C GLY A 497 -23.47 5.76 16.24
N ALA A 498 -23.73 4.47 16.46
CA ALA A 498 -22.69 3.43 16.42
C ALA A 498 -22.14 3.23 15.02
N PHE A 499 -20.81 3.12 14.89
CA PHE A 499 -20.17 2.78 13.63
C PHE A 499 -20.59 1.38 13.16
N TYR A 500 -20.80 1.24 11.86
CA TYR A 500 -21.06 -0.05 11.23
C TYR A 500 -20.61 -0.03 9.77
N ARG A 501 -20.59 -1.21 9.15
CA ARG A 501 -20.15 -1.44 7.78
C ARG A 501 -21.37 -1.56 6.88
N VAL A 502 -21.60 -0.60 5.97
CA VAL A 502 -22.62 -0.74 4.92
C VAL A 502 -22.18 -1.78 3.89
N CYS A 503 -21.01 -1.59 3.26
CA CYS A 503 -20.33 -2.59 2.42
C CYS A 503 -21.27 -3.37 1.48
N THR A 504 -22.12 -2.67 0.72
CA THR A 504 -23.11 -3.29 -0.19
C THR A 504 -22.46 -4.30 -1.13
N ASP A 505 -23.10 -5.46 -1.31
CA ASP A 505 -22.63 -6.60 -2.10
C ASP A 505 -21.32 -7.26 -1.61
N GLU A 506 -20.77 -6.84 -0.47
CA GLU A 506 -19.62 -7.49 0.18
C GLU A 506 -20.09 -8.43 1.30
N TYR A 507 -19.25 -9.39 1.68
CA TYR A 507 -19.60 -10.32 2.77
C TYR A 507 -19.82 -9.61 4.11
N SER A 508 -19.14 -8.48 4.35
CA SER A 508 -19.26 -7.61 5.52
C SER A 508 -20.49 -6.70 5.51
N GLU A 509 -21.39 -6.82 4.53
CA GLU A 509 -22.57 -5.97 4.39
C GLU A 509 -23.41 -5.93 5.68
N ASN A 510 -23.72 -4.71 6.14
CA ASN A 510 -24.58 -4.39 7.27
C ASN A 510 -24.18 -5.10 8.57
N THR A 511 -22.90 -4.97 8.95
CA THR A 511 -22.33 -5.59 10.17
C THR A 511 -21.54 -4.60 11.03
N MET A 512 -21.37 -4.92 12.32
CA MET A 512 -20.46 -4.22 13.26
C MET A 512 -19.46 -5.23 13.81
N TRP A 513 -18.17 -4.88 13.81
CA TRP A 513 -17.10 -5.80 14.19
C TRP A 513 -16.33 -5.25 15.39
N ALA A 514 -16.03 -6.08 16.39
CA ALA A 514 -15.23 -5.67 17.54
C ALA A 514 -13.91 -4.97 17.15
N ASP A 515 -13.30 -5.40 16.04
CA ASP A 515 -12.10 -4.85 15.41
C ASP A 515 -12.22 -3.35 15.07
N ASP A 516 -13.42 -2.87 14.72
CA ASP A 516 -13.66 -1.46 14.35
C ASP A 516 -13.32 -0.50 15.49
N LEU A 517 -13.29 -0.96 16.76
CA LEU A 517 -12.81 -0.15 17.88
C LEU A 517 -11.31 0.16 17.75
N TYR A 518 -10.50 -0.80 17.30
CA TYR A 518 -9.07 -0.55 17.02
C TYR A 518 -8.87 0.25 15.74
N MET A 519 -9.68 0.01 14.73
CA MET A 519 -9.59 0.74 13.46
C MET A 519 -10.11 2.19 13.55
N SER A 520 -10.56 2.65 14.71
CA SER A 520 -11.08 4.02 14.89
C SER A 520 -10.50 4.73 16.11
N THR A 521 -10.67 4.15 17.29
CA THR A 521 -10.48 4.89 18.55
C THR A 521 -9.03 5.31 18.86
N PRO A 522 -7.97 4.51 18.57
CA PRO A 522 -6.59 4.95 18.78
C PRO A 522 -6.20 6.10 17.86
N PHE A 523 -6.70 6.12 16.61
CA PHE A 523 -6.50 7.24 15.70
C PHE A 523 -7.16 8.51 16.24
N LEU A 524 -8.45 8.44 16.61
CA LEU A 524 -9.18 9.57 17.14
C LEU A 524 -8.51 10.16 18.40
N CYS A 525 -7.99 9.31 19.28
CA CYS A 525 -7.25 9.74 20.47
C CYS A 525 -5.96 10.50 20.11
N ARG A 526 -5.14 9.96 19.19
CA ARG A 526 -3.92 10.63 18.76
C ARG A 526 -4.20 11.92 17.99
N TYR A 527 -5.22 11.91 17.14
CA TYR A 527 -5.66 13.08 16.40
C TYR A 527 -6.09 14.21 17.35
N ALA A 528 -6.86 13.88 18.38
CA ALA A 528 -7.21 14.83 19.43
C ALA A 528 -5.99 15.33 20.22
N GLY A 529 -5.03 14.46 20.51
CA GLY A 529 -3.79 14.84 21.18
C GLY A 529 -2.96 15.86 20.38
N VAL A 530 -2.96 15.76 19.05
CA VAL A 530 -2.24 16.69 18.15
C VAL A 530 -3.04 17.98 17.91
N THR A 531 -4.35 17.90 17.73
CA THR A 531 -5.19 19.04 17.29
C THR A 531 -5.94 19.75 18.42
N GLY A 532 -6.06 19.11 19.59
CA GLY A 532 -6.93 19.56 20.68
C GLY A 532 -8.43 19.25 20.46
N SER A 533 -8.79 18.41 19.48
CA SER A 533 -10.19 18.09 19.16
C SER A 533 -10.88 17.28 20.26
N SER A 534 -11.69 17.94 21.10
CA SER A 534 -12.49 17.25 22.13
C SER A 534 -13.53 16.32 21.53
N GLU A 535 -14.11 16.69 20.38
CA GLU A 535 -15.09 15.87 19.67
C GLU A 535 -14.53 14.50 19.28
N ALA A 536 -13.27 14.44 18.83
CA ALA A 536 -12.64 13.16 18.50
C ALA A 536 -12.47 12.26 19.75
N LEU A 537 -12.14 12.82 20.91
CA LEU A 537 -12.07 12.07 22.17
C LEU A 537 -13.45 11.61 22.64
N ASP A 538 -14.44 12.50 22.60
CA ASP A 538 -15.82 12.20 22.98
C ASP A 538 -16.37 11.05 22.12
N GLU A 539 -16.10 11.10 20.82
CA GLU A 539 -16.50 10.07 19.87
C GLU A 539 -15.80 8.73 20.14
N ALA A 540 -14.49 8.75 20.38
CA ALA A 540 -13.73 7.54 20.73
C ALA A 540 -14.30 6.85 22.00
N ALA A 541 -14.61 7.63 23.04
CA ALA A 541 -15.21 7.12 24.26
C ALA A 541 -16.64 6.59 24.04
N LYS A 542 -17.44 7.31 23.26
CA LYS A 542 -18.84 6.96 22.96
C LYS A 542 -18.94 5.62 22.24
N GLN A 543 -18.07 5.36 21.25
CA GLN A 543 -18.11 4.12 20.47
C GLN A 543 -17.90 2.87 21.33
N PHE A 544 -17.06 2.90 22.36
CA PHE A 544 -16.92 1.75 23.27
C PHE A 544 -18.22 1.37 23.99
N LEU A 545 -18.98 2.36 24.46
CA LEU A 545 -20.24 2.13 25.15
C LEU A 545 -21.33 1.61 24.20
N LEU A 546 -21.33 2.11 22.96
CA LEU A 546 -22.23 1.62 21.91
C LEU A 546 -21.88 0.18 21.50
N PHE A 547 -20.61 -0.14 21.28
CA PHE A 547 -20.19 -1.49 20.91
C PHE A 547 -20.46 -2.49 22.04
N ARG A 548 -20.30 -2.08 23.30
CA ARG A 548 -20.70 -2.90 24.45
C ARG A 548 -22.17 -3.29 24.39
N LYS A 549 -23.07 -2.36 24.04
CA LYS A 549 -24.52 -2.64 23.93
C LYS A 549 -24.82 -3.75 22.90
N TYR A 550 -24.07 -3.83 21.81
CA TYR A 550 -24.31 -4.79 20.74
C TYR A 550 -23.55 -6.12 20.92
N LEU A 551 -22.30 -6.07 21.38
CA LEU A 551 -21.37 -7.20 21.29
C LEU A 551 -21.05 -7.85 22.64
N PHE A 552 -21.28 -7.19 23.77
CA PHE A 552 -20.87 -7.71 25.07
C PHE A 552 -21.68 -8.94 25.48
N MET A 553 -20.99 -9.98 25.94
CA MET A 553 -21.54 -11.24 26.40
C MET A 553 -21.51 -11.25 27.94
N PRO A 554 -22.60 -10.85 28.63
CA PRO A 554 -22.56 -10.52 30.06
C PRO A 554 -22.23 -11.72 30.96
N GLU A 555 -22.65 -12.94 30.64
CA GLU A 555 -22.34 -14.11 31.49
C GLU A 555 -20.84 -14.43 31.51
N GLN A 556 -20.15 -14.15 30.40
CA GLN A 556 -18.74 -14.51 30.19
C GLN A 556 -17.82 -13.29 30.38
N ARG A 557 -18.37 -12.07 30.33
CA ARG A 557 -17.65 -10.78 30.39
C ARG A 557 -16.59 -10.64 29.30
N ILE A 558 -16.95 -11.06 28.09
CA ILE A 558 -16.14 -10.94 26.87
C ILE A 558 -17.02 -10.43 25.73
N MET A 559 -16.46 -10.24 24.53
CA MET A 559 -17.18 -9.71 23.38
C MET A 559 -17.45 -10.82 22.36
N SER A 560 -18.63 -10.77 21.73
CA SER A 560 -18.86 -11.40 20.43
C SER A 560 -18.05 -10.68 19.36
N HIS A 561 -17.58 -11.41 18.35
CA HIS A 561 -16.79 -10.82 17.26
C HIS A 561 -17.61 -9.83 16.42
N VAL A 562 -18.78 -10.25 15.94
CA VAL A 562 -19.59 -9.47 14.99
C VAL A 562 -21.05 -9.43 15.42
N PHE A 563 -21.70 -8.29 15.21
CA PHE A 563 -23.15 -8.13 15.18
C PHE A 563 -23.60 -7.99 13.73
N ASP A 564 -24.53 -8.85 13.31
CA ASP A 564 -25.07 -8.84 11.95
C ASP A 564 -26.47 -8.20 11.98
N PHE A 565 -26.59 -6.99 11.44
CA PHE A 565 -27.84 -6.25 11.41
C PHE A 565 -28.84 -6.76 10.38
N LYS A 566 -28.43 -7.67 9.48
CA LYS A 566 -29.38 -8.33 8.56
C LYS A 566 -30.28 -9.29 9.33
N TYR A 567 -29.72 -9.93 10.35
CA TYR A 567 -30.42 -10.89 11.20
C TYR A 567 -30.74 -10.34 12.59
N ASP A 568 -30.26 -9.13 12.90
CA ASP A 568 -30.38 -8.44 14.17
C ASP A 568 -29.90 -9.28 15.37
N ILE A 569 -28.77 -9.97 15.18
CA ILE A 569 -28.18 -10.85 16.20
C ILE A 569 -26.66 -10.74 16.24
N PRO A 570 -26.04 -10.88 17.44
CA PRO A 570 -24.62 -11.13 17.54
C PRO A 570 -24.31 -12.55 17.03
N THR A 571 -23.13 -12.72 16.44
CA THR A 571 -22.63 -14.06 16.04
C THR A 571 -22.47 -15.00 17.22
N GLY A 572 -22.31 -14.47 18.43
CA GLY A 572 -22.09 -15.23 19.66
C GLY A 572 -20.73 -15.90 19.75
N ILE A 573 -19.83 -15.67 18.79
CA ILE A 573 -18.49 -16.27 18.76
C ILE A 573 -17.46 -15.28 19.33
N PRO A 574 -16.83 -15.56 20.48
CA PRO A 574 -15.80 -14.70 21.05
C PRO A 574 -14.44 -14.99 20.43
N TRP A 575 -14.23 -14.49 19.22
CA TRP A 575 -12.95 -14.60 18.53
C TRP A 575 -11.85 -13.85 19.28
N GLY A 576 -10.71 -14.50 19.47
CA GLY A 576 -9.60 -14.03 20.30
C GLY A 576 -9.07 -12.67 19.84
N ARG A 577 -8.71 -12.50 18.57
CA ARG A 577 -8.12 -11.24 18.10
C ARG A 577 -9.08 -10.06 18.16
N GLY A 578 -10.34 -10.22 17.75
CA GLY A 578 -11.34 -9.15 17.88
C GLY A 578 -11.54 -8.67 19.33
N ASN A 579 -11.48 -9.60 20.29
CA ASN A 579 -11.47 -9.27 21.73
C ASN A 579 -10.16 -8.60 22.16
N GLY A 580 -9.02 -9.07 21.67
CA GLY A 580 -7.72 -8.43 21.88
C GLY A 580 -7.73 -6.97 21.42
N TRP A 581 -8.26 -6.69 20.23
CA TRP A 581 -8.40 -5.33 19.69
C TRP A 581 -9.29 -4.44 20.55
N THR A 582 -10.39 -4.99 21.07
CA THR A 582 -11.27 -4.27 21.98
C THR A 582 -10.49 -3.83 23.23
N LEU A 583 -9.82 -4.76 23.91
CA LEU A 583 -9.14 -4.46 25.17
C LEU A 583 -7.92 -3.55 24.96
N PHE A 584 -7.13 -3.83 23.92
CA PHE A 584 -5.98 -3.02 23.52
C PHE A 584 -6.40 -1.57 23.33
N SER A 585 -7.43 -1.34 22.52
CA SER A 585 -7.88 0.01 22.16
C SER A 585 -8.52 0.73 23.34
N LEU A 586 -9.17 -0.01 24.25
CA LEU A 586 -9.71 0.57 25.47
C LEU A 586 -8.60 1.15 26.35
N THR A 587 -7.42 0.53 26.38
CA THR A 587 -6.26 1.11 27.09
C THR A 587 -5.74 2.38 26.44
N GLU A 588 -5.77 2.47 25.11
CA GLU A 588 -5.38 3.70 24.37
C GLU A 588 -6.35 4.84 24.68
N VAL A 589 -7.66 4.57 24.68
CA VAL A 589 -8.68 5.56 25.05
C VAL A 589 -8.54 5.99 26.51
N LEU A 590 -8.38 5.06 27.45
CA LEU A 590 -8.28 5.39 28.88
C LEU A 590 -7.05 6.23 29.24
N GLU A 591 -5.95 6.05 28.52
CA GLU A 591 -4.75 6.89 28.65
C GLU A 591 -5.00 8.31 28.11
N ALA A 592 -5.69 8.44 26.96
CA ALA A 592 -5.94 9.72 26.32
C ALA A 592 -7.04 10.55 27.00
N LEU A 593 -8.00 9.91 27.68
CA LEU A 593 -9.13 10.61 28.30
C LEU A 593 -8.70 11.42 29.54
N PRO A 594 -9.13 12.70 29.64
CA PRO A 594 -9.00 13.48 30.88
C PRO A 594 -9.65 12.79 32.07
N ALA A 595 -9.10 13.00 33.27
CA ALA A 595 -9.58 12.32 34.49
C ALA A 595 -11.07 12.60 34.78
N GLU A 596 -11.52 13.80 34.45
CA GLU A 596 -12.86 14.34 34.62
C GLU A 596 -13.83 14.02 33.47
N HIS A 597 -13.37 13.35 32.42
CA HIS A 597 -14.23 13.02 31.28
C HIS A 597 -15.41 12.13 31.71
N VAL A 598 -16.63 12.51 31.31
CA VAL A 598 -17.89 11.93 31.82
C VAL A 598 -18.00 10.42 31.65
N ASN A 599 -17.47 9.87 30.54
CA ASN A 599 -17.52 8.43 30.26
C ASN A 599 -16.39 7.64 30.90
N ARG A 600 -15.35 8.30 31.45
CA ARG A 600 -14.15 7.60 31.95
C ARG A 600 -14.44 6.59 33.07
N PRO A 601 -15.30 6.88 34.08
CA PRO A 601 -15.62 5.90 35.12
C PRO A 601 -16.27 4.62 34.56
N GLU A 602 -17.20 4.76 33.61
CA GLU A 602 -17.89 3.62 33.00
C GLU A 602 -16.95 2.80 32.13
N LEU A 603 -16.03 3.46 31.41
CA LEU A 603 -15.00 2.77 30.62
C LEU A 603 -13.99 2.01 31.50
N ILE A 604 -13.59 2.57 32.65
CA ILE A 604 -12.75 1.85 33.63
C ILE A 604 -13.52 0.65 34.20
N HIS A 605 -14.81 0.80 34.48
CA HIS A 605 -15.64 -0.32 34.93
C HIS A 605 -15.68 -1.43 33.89
N PHE A 606 -15.96 -1.08 32.64
CA PHE A 606 -16.00 -2.02 31.52
C PHE A 606 -14.65 -2.71 31.28
N PHE A 607 -13.54 -1.95 31.34
CA PHE A 607 -12.19 -2.50 31.26
C PHE A 607 -11.95 -3.58 32.33
N ASN A 608 -12.34 -3.33 33.58
CA ASN A 608 -12.20 -4.32 34.65
C ASN A 608 -13.07 -5.58 34.39
N GLU A 609 -14.30 -5.44 33.89
CA GLU A 609 -15.14 -6.60 33.55
C GLU A 609 -14.49 -7.48 32.49
N LEU A 610 -14.03 -6.87 31.40
CA LEU A 610 -13.33 -7.54 30.32
C LEU A 610 -12.05 -8.22 30.84
N CYS A 611 -11.24 -7.52 31.63
CA CYS A 611 -10.03 -8.10 32.19
C CYS A 611 -10.31 -9.36 33.01
N VAL A 612 -11.36 -9.36 33.84
CA VAL A 612 -11.75 -10.55 34.60
C VAL A 612 -12.18 -11.69 33.69
N GLY A 613 -13.05 -11.42 32.70
CA GLY A 613 -13.51 -12.42 31.73
C GLY A 613 -12.34 -13.07 30.97
N TYR A 614 -11.39 -12.26 30.50
CA TYR A 614 -10.19 -12.78 29.83
C TYR A 614 -9.29 -13.56 30.77
N ALA A 615 -9.03 -13.09 31.99
CA ALA A 615 -8.19 -13.80 32.94
C ALA A 615 -8.78 -15.16 33.36
N ASP A 616 -10.11 -15.30 33.41
CA ASP A 616 -10.79 -16.58 33.67
C ASP A 616 -10.57 -17.63 32.56
N LEU A 617 -10.22 -17.20 31.34
CA LEU A 617 -10.06 -18.05 30.16
C LEU A 617 -8.59 -18.29 29.76
N GLN A 618 -7.62 -17.87 30.58
CA GLN A 618 -6.19 -18.08 30.30
C GLN A 618 -5.83 -19.56 30.44
N ALA A 619 -5.24 -20.16 29.40
CA ALA A 619 -4.82 -21.56 29.44
C ALA A 619 -3.61 -21.78 30.37
N GLU A 620 -3.32 -23.05 30.68
CA GLU A 620 -2.15 -23.43 31.50
C GLU A 620 -0.82 -22.97 30.89
N SER A 621 -0.71 -22.99 29.55
CA SER A 621 0.44 -22.49 28.80
C SER A 621 0.68 -20.98 28.96
N GLY A 622 -0.32 -20.23 29.45
CA GLY A 622 -0.33 -18.77 29.50
C GLY A 622 -0.95 -18.11 28.28
N LEU A 623 -1.19 -18.85 27.20
CA LEU A 623 -1.84 -18.35 26.00
C LEU A 623 -3.37 -18.40 26.10
N TRP A 624 -4.05 -17.72 25.18
CA TRP A 624 -5.51 -17.80 24.98
C TRP A 624 -5.86 -18.56 23.71
N HIS A 625 -7.06 -19.12 23.70
CA HIS A 625 -7.60 -19.87 22.57
C HIS A 625 -8.16 -18.93 21.49
N GLN A 626 -8.05 -19.34 20.22
CA GLN A 626 -8.57 -18.63 19.05
C GLN A 626 -10.07 -18.31 19.17
N VAL A 627 -10.83 -19.24 19.76
CA VAL A 627 -12.18 -18.99 20.26
C VAL A 627 -12.08 -19.06 21.78
N LEU A 628 -12.26 -17.94 22.46
CA LEU A 628 -11.79 -17.77 23.84
C LEU A 628 -12.43 -18.75 24.83
N ASN A 629 -13.70 -19.08 24.61
CA ASN A 629 -14.49 -19.96 25.46
C ASN A 629 -14.51 -21.43 24.99
N ASP A 630 -13.65 -21.79 24.03
CA ASP A 630 -13.54 -23.14 23.48
C ASP A 630 -12.10 -23.68 23.63
N PRO A 631 -11.85 -24.57 24.60
CA PRO A 631 -10.51 -25.11 24.84
C PRO A 631 -10.00 -26.03 23.73
N ASP A 632 -10.87 -26.47 22.81
CA ASP A 632 -10.47 -27.27 21.63
C ASP A 632 -9.98 -26.40 20.47
N ALA A 633 -10.21 -25.08 20.53
CA ALA A 633 -9.60 -24.16 19.57
C ALA A 633 -8.08 -24.08 19.80
N TYR A 634 -7.29 -23.83 18.75
CA TYR A 634 -5.85 -23.66 18.93
C TYR A 634 -5.53 -22.39 19.73
N GLN A 635 -4.40 -22.35 20.43
CA GLN A 635 -3.99 -21.19 21.21
C GLN A 635 -3.35 -20.11 20.35
N GLU A 636 -3.92 -18.92 20.27
CA GLU A 636 -3.54 -17.89 19.31
C GLU A 636 -2.66 -16.81 19.94
N ALA A 637 -1.61 -16.42 19.21
CA ALA A 637 -0.53 -15.61 19.75
C ALA A 637 -0.88 -14.11 19.78
N SER A 638 -1.55 -13.58 18.74
CA SER A 638 -1.82 -12.13 18.66
C SER A 638 -2.79 -11.65 19.75
N CYS A 639 -3.88 -12.39 20.02
CA CYS A 639 -4.81 -12.08 21.11
C CYS A 639 -4.14 -12.15 22.47
N THR A 640 -3.32 -13.19 22.70
CA THR A 640 -2.54 -13.35 23.94
C THR A 640 -1.65 -12.14 24.19
N ALA A 641 -0.96 -11.66 23.16
CA ALA A 641 -0.08 -10.50 23.28
C ALA A 641 -0.86 -9.20 23.54
N MET A 642 -2.03 -9.00 22.93
CA MET A 642 -2.90 -7.86 23.26
C MET A 642 -3.44 -7.90 24.69
N PHE A 643 -3.76 -9.08 25.23
CA PHE A 643 -4.15 -9.22 26.63
C PHE A 643 -2.98 -8.92 27.57
N ALA A 644 -1.78 -9.43 27.28
CA ALA A 644 -0.57 -9.13 28.05
C ALA A 644 -0.27 -7.63 28.08
N TYR A 645 -0.32 -6.98 26.91
CA TYR A 645 -0.19 -5.52 26.75
C TYR A 645 -1.19 -4.79 27.64
N SER A 646 -2.46 -5.13 27.52
CA SER A 646 -3.54 -4.40 28.19
C SER A 646 -3.51 -4.57 29.71
N PHE A 647 -3.22 -5.79 30.19
CA PHE A 647 -3.06 -6.05 31.62
C PHE A 647 -1.87 -5.28 32.18
N ALA A 648 -0.73 -5.27 31.49
CA ALA A 648 0.46 -4.53 31.92
C ALA A 648 0.20 -3.02 32.03
N ARG A 649 -0.53 -2.45 31.06
CA ARG A 649 -0.97 -1.04 31.11
C ARG A 649 -1.96 -0.78 32.24
N GLY A 650 -2.97 -1.62 32.40
CA GLY A 650 -3.95 -1.50 33.47
C GLY A 650 -3.31 -1.47 34.87
N VAL A 651 -2.21 -2.23 35.05
CA VAL A 651 -1.39 -2.21 36.27
C VAL A 651 -0.65 -0.87 36.40
N ARG A 652 0.15 -0.49 35.39
CA ARG A 652 0.97 0.75 35.39
C ARG A 652 0.15 2.02 35.60
N PHE A 653 -1.05 2.09 35.02
CA PHE A 653 -1.92 3.26 35.12
C PHE A 653 -2.94 3.18 36.28
N GLY A 654 -2.91 2.12 37.08
CA GLY A 654 -3.75 1.99 38.28
C GLY A 654 -5.25 1.86 38.00
N TRP A 655 -5.64 1.31 36.85
CA TRP A 655 -7.05 1.15 36.48
C TRP A 655 -7.70 -0.10 37.06
N LEU A 656 -6.89 -1.08 37.48
CA LEU A 656 -7.35 -2.40 37.88
C LEU A 656 -7.69 -2.47 39.37
N ARG A 657 -8.85 -3.06 39.69
CA ARG A 657 -9.29 -3.31 41.08
C ARG A 657 -8.49 -4.41 41.78
N GLU A 658 -8.02 -5.40 41.02
CA GLU A 658 -7.27 -6.57 41.50
C GLU A 658 -5.89 -6.68 40.82
N PRO A 659 -4.98 -5.70 40.98
CA PRO A 659 -3.78 -5.59 40.15
C PRO A 659 -2.88 -6.83 40.19
N GLN A 660 -2.76 -7.50 41.35
CA GLN A 660 -1.92 -8.69 41.50
C GLN A 660 -2.32 -9.86 40.59
N ARG A 661 -3.63 -10.07 40.40
CA ARG A 661 -4.15 -11.09 39.49
C ARG A 661 -3.68 -10.84 38.05
N PHE A 662 -3.72 -9.59 37.63
CA PHE A 662 -3.39 -9.20 36.26
C PHE A 662 -1.88 -9.09 36.02
N ILE A 663 -1.09 -8.77 37.04
CA ILE A 663 0.38 -8.91 37.00
C ILE A 663 0.75 -10.37 36.68
N GLN A 664 0.17 -11.33 37.41
CA GLN A 664 0.43 -12.76 37.19
C GLN A 664 -0.02 -13.21 35.80
N ALA A 665 -1.22 -12.81 35.37
CA ALA A 665 -1.75 -13.15 34.06
C ALA A 665 -0.87 -12.59 32.92
N ALA A 666 -0.43 -11.34 33.01
CA ALA A 666 0.43 -10.70 32.01
C ALA A 666 1.81 -11.37 31.91
N LEU A 667 2.44 -11.66 33.06
CA LEU A 667 3.73 -12.35 33.09
C LEU A 667 3.63 -13.77 32.55
N LYS A 668 2.56 -14.50 32.89
CA LYS A 668 2.30 -15.85 32.37
C LYS A 668 2.06 -15.85 30.87
N ALA A 669 1.33 -14.84 30.37
CA ALA A 669 1.12 -14.64 28.93
C ALA A 669 2.44 -14.44 28.19
N TRP A 670 3.30 -13.56 28.69
CA TRP A 670 4.59 -13.29 28.09
C TRP A 670 5.56 -14.49 28.15
N ASP A 671 5.55 -15.27 29.24
CA ASP A 671 6.31 -16.52 29.30
C ASP A 671 5.81 -17.52 28.24
N GLY A 672 4.50 -17.67 28.10
CA GLY A 672 3.90 -18.53 27.07
C GLY A 672 4.30 -18.09 25.66
N LEU A 673 4.22 -16.79 25.36
CA LEU A 673 4.59 -16.24 24.04
C LEU A 673 6.06 -16.49 23.69
N THR A 674 6.96 -16.18 24.61
CA THR A 674 8.42 -16.37 24.40
C THR A 674 8.82 -17.84 24.31
N ARG A 675 8.03 -18.74 24.90
CA ARG A 675 8.29 -20.19 24.89
C ARG A 675 7.69 -20.91 23.69
N TYR A 676 6.51 -20.49 23.23
CA TYR A 676 5.72 -21.27 22.27
C TYR A 676 5.42 -20.53 20.96
N ALA A 677 5.50 -19.19 20.93
CA ALA A 677 5.11 -18.40 19.76
C ALA A 677 6.29 -17.65 19.11
N ILE A 678 7.38 -17.37 19.84
CA ILE A 678 8.55 -16.69 19.28
C ILE A 678 9.73 -17.66 19.23
N ASP A 679 10.25 -17.93 18.03
CA ASP A 679 11.43 -18.79 17.86
C ASP A 679 12.75 -18.01 18.04
N GLY A 680 13.85 -18.76 18.13
CA GLY A 680 15.20 -18.21 18.36
C GLY A 680 15.74 -17.34 17.22
N GLN A 681 15.08 -17.30 16.06
CA GLN A 681 15.40 -16.40 14.94
C GLN A 681 14.53 -15.12 14.97
N GLY A 682 13.59 -15.02 15.91
CA GLY A 682 12.64 -13.92 15.99
C GLY A 682 11.42 -14.07 15.10
N ASN A 683 11.17 -15.25 14.51
CA ASN A 683 9.91 -15.45 13.82
C ASN A 683 8.77 -15.59 14.82
N VAL A 684 7.62 -15.01 14.49
CA VAL A 684 6.40 -15.06 15.28
C VAL A 684 5.46 -16.08 14.67
N HIS A 685 5.12 -17.12 15.42
CA HIS A 685 4.21 -18.18 15.06
C HIS A 685 2.87 -18.00 15.77
N GLY A 686 1.86 -18.77 15.35
CA GLY A 686 0.57 -18.80 16.02
C GLY A 686 -0.31 -17.57 15.84
N VAL A 687 0.02 -16.71 14.88
CA VAL A 687 -0.79 -15.54 14.51
C VAL A 687 -1.81 -15.97 13.47
N CYS A 688 -3.11 -15.84 13.73
CA CYS A 688 -4.12 -16.21 12.74
C CYS A 688 -4.17 -15.22 11.57
N SER A 689 -4.42 -15.69 10.34
CA SER A 689 -4.49 -14.82 9.15
C SER A 689 -5.66 -13.82 9.23
N GLY A 690 -5.75 -12.88 8.28
CA GLY A 690 -6.91 -11.99 8.16
C GLY A 690 -8.24 -12.76 8.14
N SER A 691 -9.23 -12.28 8.90
CA SER A 691 -10.48 -13.00 9.18
C SER A 691 -11.67 -12.39 8.46
N ARG A 692 -12.66 -13.23 8.16
CA ARG A 692 -14.05 -12.85 7.92
C ARG A 692 -14.86 -13.05 9.21
N TYR A 693 -16.15 -13.30 9.10
CA TYR A 693 -16.98 -13.72 10.23
C TYR A 693 -17.84 -14.93 9.88
N ALA A 694 -18.30 -15.62 10.93
CA ALA A 694 -19.25 -16.73 10.85
C ALA A 694 -20.06 -16.83 12.14
N PHE A 695 -21.23 -17.47 12.04
CA PHE A 695 -22.09 -17.85 13.18
C PHE A 695 -21.70 -19.18 13.83
N THR A 696 -20.52 -19.72 13.48
CA THR A 696 -20.01 -20.98 14.01
C THR A 696 -18.54 -20.84 14.39
N ALA A 697 -18.16 -21.47 15.51
CA ALA A 697 -16.78 -21.57 15.94
C ALA A 697 -15.91 -22.35 14.94
N ASP A 698 -16.51 -23.25 14.13
CA ASP A 698 -15.78 -24.10 13.19
C ASP A 698 -14.98 -23.30 12.17
N TYR A 699 -15.52 -22.19 11.67
CA TYR A 699 -14.79 -21.28 10.78
C TYR A 699 -13.49 -20.80 11.43
N TYR A 700 -13.57 -20.29 12.65
CA TYR A 700 -12.41 -19.74 13.36
C TYR A 700 -11.40 -20.82 13.75
N LYS A 701 -11.87 -22.06 14.00
CA LYS A 701 -11.04 -23.18 14.45
C LYS A 701 -10.37 -23.93 13.30
N LYS A 702 -11.08 -24.12 12.19
CA LYS A 702 -10.72 -25.06 11.12
C LYS A 702 -10.29 -24.35 9.84
N ASP A 703 -10.85 -23.18 9.55
CA ASP A 703 -10.60 -22.47 8.29
C ASP A 703 -9.66 -21.27 8.48
N LEU A 704 -9.78 -20.57 9.62
CA LEU A 704 -8.93 -19.42 9.97
C LEU A 704 -7.68 -19.89 10.71
N LEU A 705 -6.65 -20.24 9.94
CA LEU A 705 -5.41 -20.83 10.46
C LEU A 705 -4.29 -19.81 10.64
N THR A 706 -3.17 -20.26 11.19
CA THR A 706 -2.03 -19.42 11.55
C THR A 706 -1.03 -19.26 10.42
N VAL A 707 -0.46 -18.06 10.31
CA VAL A 707 0.61 -17.71 9.36
C VAL A 707 1.80 -17.16 10.15
N THR A 708 2.98 -17.75 9.92
CA THR A 708 4.22 -17.28 10.56
C THR A 708 4.60 -15.90 10.01
N ASN A 709 5.01 -15.00 10.92
CA ASN A 709 5.36 -13.60 10.64
C ASN A 709 4.24 -12.79 10.00
N ASP A 710 3.00 -13.18 10.26
CA ASP A 710 1.87 -12.41 9.80
C ASP A 710 1.85 -11.01 10.47
N ASN A 711 1.65 -9.97 9.66
CA ASN A 711 1.75 -8.57 10.05
C ASN A 711 0.74 -8.17 11.15
N HIS A 712 -0.33 -8.94 11.37
CA HIS A 712 -1.29 -8.66 12.43
C HIS A 712 -0.69 -8.91 13.83
N GLY A 713 0.36 -9.74 13.93
CA GLY A 713 0.93 -10.18 15.21
C GLY A 713 2.29 -9.60 15.56
N VAL A 714 3.18 -9.36 14.59
CA VAL A 714 4.57 -8.98 14.87
C VAL A 714 4.68 -7.67 15.66
N GLY A 715 3.97 -6.62 15.22
CA GLY A 715 3.87 -5.36 15.96
C GLY A 715 3.36 -5.51 17.38
N ILE A 716 2.30 -6.30 17.52
CA ILE A 716 1.66 -6.57 18.81
C ILE A 716 2.60 -7.31 19.77
N MET A 717 3.43 -8.24 19.29
CA MET A 717 4.45 -8.89 20.13
C MET A 717 5.45 -7.89 20.68
N MET A 718 5.87 -6.93 19.85
CA MET A 718 6.79 -5.86 20.28
C MET A 718 6.13 -4.92 21.30
N LEU A 719 4.86 -4.57 21.10
CA LEU A 719 4.09 -3.75 22.04
C LEU A 719 3.89 -4.47 23.37
N ALA A 720 3.50 -5.74 23.34
CA ALA A 720 3.31 -6.56 24.54
C ALA A 720 4.61 -6.67 25.36
N GLY A 721 5.72 -7.06 24.73
CA GLY A 721 7.01 -7.14 25.41
C GLY A 721 7.47 -5.78 25.96
N THR A 722 7.20 -4.70 25.22
CA THR A 722 7.52 -3.33 25.67
C THR A 722 6.77 -2.97 26.95
N GLU A 723 5.45 -3.21 27.02
CA GLU A 723 4.67 -2.92 28.23
C GLU A 723 4.98 -3.88 29.37
N ILE A 724 5.36 -5.14 29.10
CA ILE A 724 5.86 -6.06 30.14
C ILE A 724 7.14 -5.52 30.77
N VAL A 725 8.10 -5.06 29.97
CA VAL A 725 9.34 -4.45 30.49
C VAL A 725 9.04 -3.20 31.30
N LYS A 726 8.15 -2.32 30.80
CA LYS A 726 7.75 -1.10 31.53
C LYS A 726 7.03 -1.44 32.83
N MET A 727 6.17 -2.47 32.86
CA MET A 727 5.46 -2.90 34.06
C MET A 727 6.43 -3.47 35.10
N LYS A 728 7.39 -4.32 34.69
CA LYS A 728 8.40 -4.85 35.61
C LYS A 728 9.20 -3.74 36.29
N ARG A 729 9.67 -2.75 35.52
CA ARG A 729 10.36 -1.57 36.07
C ARG A 729 9.48 -0.78 37.04
N TRP A 730 8.24 -0.53 36.66
CA TRP A 730 7.29 0.17 37.52
C TRP A 730 7.05 -0.56 38.85
N LEU A 731 6.98 -1.89 38.83
CA LEU A 731 6.87 -2.71 40.04
C LEU A 731 8.14 -2.71 40.90
N GLU A 732 9.32 -2.52 40.31
CA GLU A 732 10.59 -2.38 41.03
C GLU A 732 10.73 -1.00 41.70
N GLU A 733 10.01 0.00 41.22
CA GLU A 733 10.02 1.38 41.74
C GLU A 733 8.96 1.64 42.83
N LEU A 734 8.01 0.73 43.03
CA LEU A 734 7.00 0.74 44.11
C LEU A 734 7.55 0.20 45.43
#